data_AF-A0A1X7GIR2-F1
#
_entry.id   AF-A0A1X7GIR2-F1
#
_cell.length_a   1.000
_cell.length_b   1.000
_cell.length_c   1.000
_cell.angle_alpha   90.00
_cell.angle_beta   90.00
_cell.angle_gamma   90.00
#
_symmetry.space_group_name_H-M   'P 1'
#
loop_
_entity.id
_entity.type
_entity.pdbx_description
1 polymer ?
#
loop_
_entity_poly.entity_id
_entity_poly.type
_entity_poly.pdbx_seq_one_letter_code
_entity_poly.pdbx_strand_id
1 'polypeptide(L)'
;RIELGEIQAGLTAIAGIKEAVVIARDQRLIAYYTGEPQAVETLRTALLAHLPEFMVPAQFMHLDALPLSPNGKLDRKALPAPDAIQDRPYEAPQGETETLLAGIWCELLGVERVGRHDNFFELGGHSLAAIRLIDKLGKAGLAAAINDVFQQPSVAALARHLDASRSGQAQTVVTVRASGSQVPLFLVHEFTGLDFYFPVLGQHLPGDFPIYGLPGIPCGEAQPRTLECLARYQIAQMRKVQPRGPYRLAGWSFGGVLAFEIANQLRGVDEVVEFLGLIDTYVPRLADQGKARWQGPRALENQLLLNCNSFWRTQGEAGIAPLKQLQRLEARQADFASLLASCREHHLLYGLWSSMSNAQLHHYFQRELAHGYAMAHYRLAALDVPVHLFRAEQGSDSLSSLGWRETLPTQALLDIGVPGDHRSMMQAPHVAALGEAMVRVLGHLPVPAEQAAYQPLVAIQSGQPGHAPVICVPGAGDSVTSFIGLAEALGPDWPLYGLQARGLDGNLVPHSSVEAAADCHMQAIEALYPQGPLNLVGHSFGGWVAHAMAARLEAKGRQVRSLTLIDSEAPGVSGSCGRPYTFGEALEKLIHALQLSTGKALGIELLAFAEASDDEQLRQLHAAMVRIGLLPARSAPRALEGTVRAFAAALRTRYQPSLSYSGPAGLVLVDDPSLDAPGNAREQAVMHAGWQALMPQLALWQGPGDHFSILKVPDVFSLAAWWHDGQALQHGKVTQQ
;
A
#
# COMPACT_ATOMS: atom_id res chain seq x y z
N ARG A 1 -30.90 27.56 10.75
CA ARG A 1 -32.30 27.95 11.07
C ARG A 1 -33.20 27.03 10.25
N ILE A 2 -34.12 26.28 10.88
CA ILE A 2 -35.01 25.32 10.19
C ILE A 2 -36.36 25.99 9.97
N GLU A 3 -36.83 26.01 8.74
CA GLU A 3 -38.13 26.60 8.38
C GLU A 3 -39.22 25.51 8.46
N LEU A 4 -39.92 25.45 9.61
CA LEU A 4 -40.92 24.42 9.89
C LEU A 4 -42.06 24.38 8.86
N GLY A 5 -42.38 25.53 8.26
CA GLY A 5 -43.41 25.64 7.23
C GLY A 5 -43.09 24.84 5.96
N GLU A 6 -41.82 24.65 5.63
CA GLU A 6 -41.38 23.88 4.47
C GLU A 6 -41.66 22.38 4.66
N ILE A 7 -41.41 21.89 5.89
CA ILE A 7 -41.68 20.50 6.28
C ILE A 7 -43.20 20.25 6.32
N GLN A 8 -43.98 21.21 6.81
CA GLN A 8 -45.44 21.13 6.79
C GLN A 8 -46.00 21.09 5.36
N ALA A 9 -45.43 21.88 4.43
CA ALA A 9 -45.82 21.85 3.03
C ALA A 9 -45.48 20.50 2.37
N GLY A 10 -44.30 19.93 2.68
CA GLY A 10 -43.92 18.59 2.21
C GLY A 10 -44.86 17.49 2.68
N LEU A 11 -45.30 17.56 3.95
CA LEU A 11 -46.26 16.60 4.50
C LEU A 11 -47.66 16.73 3.87
N THR A 12 -48.15 17.94 3.68
CA THR A 12 -49.48 18.19 3.08
C THR A 12 -49.54 17.88 1.58
N ALA A 13 -48.39 17.75 0.91
CA ALA A 13 -48.32 17.29 -0.47
C ALA A 13 -48.49 15.76 -0.63
N ILE A 14 -48.42 14.99 0.45
CA ILE A 14 -48.58 13.52 0.43
C ILE A 14 -50.07 13.18 0.34
N ALA A 15 -50.44 12.39 -0.67
CA ALA A 15 -51.81 11.93 -0.85
C ALA A 15 -52.33 11.22 0.41
N GLY A 16 -53.50 11.65 0.92
CA GLY A 16 -54.10 11.11 2.13
C GLY A 16 -53.88 11.96 3.40
N ILE A 17 -52.92 12.89 3.40
CA ILE A 17 -52.74 13.85 4.49
C ILE A 17 -53.65 15.08 4.26
N LYS A 18 -54.40 15.47 5.30
CA LYS A 18 -55.31 16.63 5.25
C LYS A 18 -54.70 17.88 5.86
N GLU A 19 -54.07 17.76 7.03
CA GLU A 19 -53.40 18.86 7.73
C GLU A 19 -52.11 18.34 8.37
N ALA A 20 -51.09 19.20 8.49
CA ALA A 20 -49.85 18.87 9.17
C ALA A 20 -49.28 20.04 9.98
N VAL A 21 -48.78 19.75 11.17
CA VAL A 21 -48.01 20.69 11.99
C VAL A 21 -46.69 20.08 12.43
N VAL A 22 -45.61 20.83 12.28
CA VAL A 22 -44.28 20.46 12.76
C VAL A 22 -43.90 21.38 13.91
N ILE A 23 -43.39 20.80 14.99
CA ILE A 23 -42.84 21.55 16.12
C ILE A 23 -41.40 21.10 16.40
N ALA A 24 -40.60 22.00 16.96
CA ALA A 24 -39.31 21.67 17.54
C ALA A 24 -39.45 21.55 19.06
N ARG A 25 -39.09 20.41 19.64
CA ARG A 25 -39.07 20.15 21.09
C ARG A 25 -37.78 19.40 21.43
N ASP A 26 -37.06 19.84 22.46
CA ASP A 26 -35.80 19.22 22.91
C ASP A 26 -34.78 18.97 21.79
N GLN A 27 -34.63 19.97 20.89
CA GLN A 27 -33.76 19.92 19.70
C GLN A 27 -34.13 18.85 18.64
N ARG A 28 -35.35 18.29 18.70
CA ARG A 28 -35.89 17.34 17.72
C ARG A 28 -37.13 17.90 17.03
N LEU A 29 -37.32 17.52 15.77
CA LEU A 29 -38.51 17.86 14.97
C LEU A 29 -39.57 16.76 15.12
N ILE A 30 -40.79 17.13 15.47
CA ILE A 30 -41.94 16.22 15.59
C ILE A 30 -43.04 16.71 14.65
N ALA A 31 -43.55 15.81 13.81
CA ALA A 31 -44.65 16.09 12.90
C ALA A 31 -45.94 15.43 13.38
N TYR A 32 -47.00 16.22 13.47
CA TYR A 32 -48.37 15.75 13.69
C TYR A 32 -49.16 15.95 12.42
N TYR A 33 -49.94 14.96 12.02
CA TYR A 33 -50.75 15.05 10.82
C TYR A 33 -52.11 14.40 10.99
N THR A 34 -53.09 14.87 10.21
CA THR A 34 -54.45 14.33 10.15
C THR A 34 -54.71 13.77 8.75
N GLY A 35 -55.72 12.90 8.61
CA GLY A 35 -56.03 12.23 7.34
C GLY A 35 -55.97 10.72 7.47
N GLU A 36 -55.53 10.02 6.43
CA GLU A 36 -55.33 8.57 6.47
C GLU A 36 -54.01 8.24 7.19
N PRO A 37 -53.99 7.28 8.14
CA PRO A 37 -52.75 6.81 8.75
C PRO A 37 -51.78 6.29 7.69
N GLN A 38 -50.56 6.83 7.67
CA GLN A 38 -49.48 6.43 6.78
C GLN A 38 -48.36 5.76 7.57
N ALA A 39 -47.65 4.82 6.95
CA ALA A 39 -46.44 4.25 7.52
C ALA A 39 -45.35 5.34 7.65
N VAL A 40 -44.63 5.34 8.78
CA VAL A 40 -43.57 6.33 9.07
C VAL A 40 -42.51 6.38 7.96
N GLU A 41 -42.09 5.22 7.46
CA GLU A 41 -41.11 5.15 6.37
C GLU A 41 -41.63 5.79 5.07
N THR A 42 -42.91 5.66 4.76
CA THR A 42 -43.51 6.31 3.57
C THR A 42 -43.45 7.83 3.68
N LEU A 43 -43.76 8.38 4.87
CA LEU A 43 -43.66 9.81 5.14
C LEU A 43 -42.21 10.29 5.08
N ARG A 44 -41.29 9.52 5.66
CA ARG A 44 -39.86 9.83 5.69
C ARG A 44 -39.27 9.84 4.28
N THR A 45 -39.54 8.82 3.47
CA THR A 45 -39.10 8.74 2.07
C THR A 45 -39.66 9.87 1.23
N ALA A 46 -40.94 10.23 1.40
CA ALA A 46 -41.54 11.33 0.65
C ALA A 46 -40.92 12.70 0.99
N LEU A 47 -40.58 12.93 2.26
CA LEU A 47 -39.89 14.13 2.70
C LEU A 47 -38.41 14.15 2.26
N LEU A 48 -37.70 13.03 2.38
CA LEU A 48 -36.30 12.92 1.94
C LEU A 48 -36.10 13.13 0.43
N ALA A 49 -37.14 12.91 -0.37
CA ALA A 49 -37.09 13.21 -1.80
C ALA A 49 -36.98 14.72 -2.09
N HIS A 50 -37.33 15.59 -1.14
CA HIS A 50 -37.43 17.03 -1.36
C HIS A 50 -36.83 17.90 -0.23
N LEU A 51 -36.40 17.30 0.88
CA LEU A 51 -35.83 17.96 2.06
C LEU A 51 -34.51 17.30 2.48
N PRO A 52 -33.53 18.08 2.98
CA PRO A 52 -32.34 17.54 3.62
C PRO A 52 -32.67 16.69 4.86
N GLU A 53 -31.88 15.65 5.14
CA GLU A 53 -32.13 14.70 6.23
C GLU A 53 -32.33 15.36 7.61
N PHE A 54 -31.57 16.42 7.92
CA PHE A 54 -31.70 17.15 9.19
C PHE A 54 -33.01 17.95 9.34
N MET A 55 -33.76 18.15 8.25
CA MET A 55 -35.08 18.79 8.26
C MET A 55 -36.22 17.76 8.36
N VAL A 56 -35.92 16.46 8.26
CA VAL A 56 -36.93 15.41 8.34
C VAL A 56 -37.28 15.16 9.82
N PRO A 57 -38.58 15.19 10.20
CA PRO A 57 -39.01 14.91 11.56
C PRO A 57 -38.52 13.57 12.06
N ALA A 58 -38.01 13.54 13.29
CA ALA A 58 -37.57 12.31 13.94
C ALA A 58 -38.76 11.43 14.35
N GLN A 59 -39.96 12.01 14.44
CA GLN A 59 -41.19 11.34 14.84
C GLN A 59 -42.39 11.88 14.07
N PHE A 60 -43.33 10.98 13.75
CA PHE A 60 -44.58 11.28 13.06
C PHE A 60 -45.75 10.73 13.88
N MET A 61 -46.74 11.56 14.18
CA MET A 61 -47.91 11.20 14.97
C MET A 61 -49.18 11.49 14.17
N HIS A 62 -49.97 10.46 13.92
CA HIS A 62 -51.30 10.61 13.33
C HIS A 62 -52.30 11.03 14.41
N LEU A 63 -53.13 12.01 14.10
CA LEU A 63 -54.22 12.49 14.96
C LEU A 63 -55.54 12.47 14.19
N ASP A 64 -56.63 12.18 14.89
CA ASP A 64 -57.98 12.28 14.31
C ASP A 64 -58.34 13.74 13.96
N ALA A 65 -57.90 14.70 14.78
CA ALA A 65 -58.02 16.14 14.53
C ALA A 65 -56.92 16.92 15.24
N LEU A 66 -56.48 18.06 14.67
CA LEU A 66 -55.55 18.97 15.34
C LEU A 66 -56.27 19.71 16.48
N PRO A 67 -55.68 19.84 17.67
CA PRO A 67 -56.30 20.56 18.78
C PRO A 67 -56.32 22.06 18.48
N LEU A 68 -57.52 22.65 18.47
CA LEU A 68 -57.72 24.08 18.24
C LEU A 68 -58.13 24.79 19.54
N SER A 69 -57.62 25.99 19.74
CA SER A 69 -58.08 26.93 20.77
C SER A 69 -59.51 27.43 20.48
N PRO A 70 -60.22 28.02 21.46
CA PRO A 70 -61.56 28.58 21.27
C PRO A 70 -61.66 29.64 20.15
N ASN A 71 -60.54 30.21 19.72
CA ASN A 71 -60.44 31.17 18.62
C ASN A 71 -60.06 30.53 17.26
N GLY A 72 -60.14 29.20 17.14
CA GLY A 72 -59.87 28.48 15.88
C GLY A 72 -58.40 28.38 15.46
N LYS A 73 -57.45 28.75 16.34
CA LYS A 73 -56.00 28.60 16.10
C LYS A 73 -55.47 27.33 16.75
N LEU A 74 -54.48 26.67 16.14
CA LEU A 74 -53.80 25.49 16.69
C LEU A 74 -53.30 25.75 18.13
N ASP A 75 -53.75 24.91 19.06
CA ASP A 75 -53.26 24.89 20.43
C ASP A 75 -52.07 23.93 20.56
N ARG A 76 -50.86 24.48 20.39
CA ARG A 76 -49.61 23.71 20.47
C ARG A 76 -49.36 23.07 21.83
N LYS A 77 -50.01 23.56 22.91
CA LYS A 77 -49.85 22.98 24.25
C LYS A 77 -50.71 21.73 24.45
N ALA A 78 -51.75 21.58 23.65
CA ALA A 78 -52.67 20.45 23.69
C ALA A 78 -52.27 19.30 22.72
N LEU A 79 -51.16 19.43 21.99
CA LEU A 79 -50.62 18.34 21.17
C LEU A 79 -50.12 17.20 22.09
N PRO A 80 -50.48 15.93 21.81
CA PRO A 80 -50.00 14.79 22.59
C PRO A 80 -48.47 14.77 22.63
N ALA A 81 -47.89 14.48 23.79
CA ALA A 81 -46.46 14.23 23.86
C ALA A 81 -46.17 12.88 23.15
N PRO A 82 -45.08 12.77 22.37
CA PRO A 82 -44.70 11.49 21.81
C PRO A 82 -44.37 10.53 22.94
N ASP A 83 -45.04 9.38 22.96
CA ASP A 83 -44.71 8.29 23.85
C ASP A 83 -43.25 7.86 23.59
N ALA A 84 -42.49 7.64 24.66
CA ALA A 84 -41.16 7.08 24.57
C ALA A 84 -41.24 5.70 23.92
N ILE A 85 -40.81 5.60 22.66
CA ILE A 85 -40.37 4.39 21.93
C ILE A 85 -41.08 3.09 22.37
N GLN A 86 -42.18 2.73 21.72
CA GLN A 86 -42.62 1.33 21.57
C GLN A 86 -42.03 0.79 20.25
N ASP A 87 -41.48 -0.43 20.09
CA ASP A 87 -41.21 -1.55 20.98
C ASP A 87 -40.04 -2.35 20.34
N ARG A 88 -38.82 -2.23 20.87
CA ARG A 88 -37.99 -3.43 21.03
C ARG A 88 -38.13 -3.79 22.51
N PRO A 89 -38.55 -5.01 22.87
CA PRO A 89 -38.68 -5.38 24.27
C PRO A 89 -37.34 -5.14 24.96
N TYR A 90 -37.34 -4.24 25.93
CA TYR A 90 -36.15 -3.98 26.74
C TYR A 90 -35.78 -5.27 27.48
N GLU A 91 -34.63 -5.81 27.12
CA GLU A 91 -34.03 -6.94 27.82
C GLU A 91 -32.75 -6.45 28.49
N ALA A 92 -32.65 -6.69 29.80
CA ALA A 92 -31.52 -6.21 30.59
C ALA A 92 -30.20 -6.89 30.16
N PRO A 93 -29.07 -6.17 30.22
CA PRO A 93 -27.74 -6.76 30.07
C PRO A 93 -27.54 -7.96 31.01
N GLN A 94 -26.97 -9.05 30.50
CA GLN A 94 -26.72 -10.29 31.24
C GLN A 94 -25.23 -10.55 31.44
N GLY A 95 -24.82 -10.84 32.67
CA GLY A 95 -23.42 -11.11 33.00
C GLY A 95 -22.55 -9.86 33.12
N GLU A 96 -21.30 -10.05 33.51
CA GLU A 96 -20.37 -8.95 33.84
C GLU A 96 -20.02 -8.10 32.59
N THR A 97 -19.73 -8.76 31.46
CA THR A 97 -19.32 -8.07 30.22
C THR A 97 -20.44 -7.21 29.63
N GLU A 98 -21.68 -7.73 29.53
CA GLU A 98 -22.81 -6.95 29.01
C GLU A 98 -23.15 -5.76 29.94
N THR A 99 -23.09 -5.96 31.26
CA THR A 99 -23.39 -4.91 32.25
C THR A 99 -22.38 -3.77 32.19
N LEU A 100 -21.09 -4.10 32.08
CA LEU A 100 -20.02 -3.12 31.89
C LEU A 100 -20.20 -2.33 30.59
N LEU A 101 -20.47 -3.03 29.49
CA LEU A 101 -20.71 -2.40 28.18
C LEU A 101 -21.89 -1.43 28.22
N ALA A 102 -23.04 -1.87 28.75
CA ALA A 102 -24.23 -1.03 28.85
C ALA A 102 -23.99 0.21 29.73
N GLY A 103 -23.25 0.07 30.83
CA GLY A 103 -22.87 1.19 31.69
C GLY A 103 -21.98 2.21 30.96
N ILE A 104 -20.98 1.73 30.22
CA ILE A 104 -20.10 2.60 29.41
C ILE A 104 -20.91 3.29 28.30
N TRP A 105 -21.87 2.61 27.67
CA TRP A 105 -22.71 3.20 26.62
C TRP A 105 -23.65 4.27 27.17
N CYS A 106 -24.25 4.06 28.34
CA CYS A 106 -25.06 5.08 29.01
C CYS A 106 -24.24 6.36 29.24
N GLU A 107 -23.01 6.22 29.74
CA GLU A 107 -22.10 7.36 29.96
C GLU A 107 -21.70 8.05 28.66
N LEU A 108 -21.35 7.29 27.61
CA LEU A 108 -20.83 7.83 26.36
C LEU A 108 -21.91 8.48 25.48
N LEU A 109 -23.10 7.89 25.44
CA LEU A 109 -24.21 8.32 24.58
C LEU A 109 -25.18 9.27 25.30
N GLY A 110 -25.03 9.43 26.63
CA GLY A 110 -25.91 10.28 27.44
C GLY A 110 -27.35 9.74 27.51
N VAL A 111 -27.52 8.41 27.44
CA VAL A 111 -28.82 7.73 27.52
C VAL A 111 -29.01 7.12 28.91
N GLU A 112 -30.25 7.14 29.42
CA GLU A 112 -30.56 6.68 30.78
C GLU A 112 -30.44 5.16 30.93
N ARG A 113 -30.76 4.41 29.87
CA ARG A 113 -30.80 2.95 29.89
C ARG A 113 -30.46 2.37 28.52
N VAL A 114 -29.60 1.34 28.52
CA VAL A 114 -29.24 0.55 27.34
C VAL A 114 -29.64 -0.91 27.57
N GLY A 115 -30.48 -1.45 26.71
CA GLY A 115 -30.84 -2.86 26.63
C GLY A 115 -29.81 -3.68 25.87
N ARG A 116 -29.80 -5.00 26.10
CA ARG A 116 -28.78 -5.90 25.54
C ARG A 116 -28.81 -5.99 24.00
N HIS A 117 -29.95 -5.68 23.39
CA HIS A 117 -30.19 -5.70 21.94
C HIS A 117 -30.20 -4.30 21.32
N ASP A 118 -29.94 -3.27 22.11
CA ASP A 118 -29.86 -1.91 21.58
C ASP A 118 -28.61 -1.75 20.73
N ASN A 119 -28.76 -1.00 19.63
CA ASN A 119 -27.68 -0.79 18.68
C ASN A 119 -26.94 0.52 19.00
N PHE A 120 -25.59 0.46 19.09
CA PHE A 120 -24.73 1.59 19.43
C PHE A 120 -24.99 2.82 18.55
N PHE A 121 -25.16 2.62 17.24
CA PHE A 121 -25.32 3.68 16.25
C PHE A 121 -26.76 4.19 16.20
N GLU A 122 -27.76 3.31 16.40
CA GLU A 122 -29.17 3.73 16.53
C GLU A 122 -29.38 4.62 17.78
N LEU A 123 -28.58 4.42 18.83
CA LEU A 123 -28.59 5.23 20.06
C LEU A 123 -27.79 6.55 19.95
N GLY A 124 -27.32 6.92 18.75
CA GLY A 124 -26.55 8.16 18.52
C GLY A 124 -25.04 8.01 18.67
N GLY A 125 -24.53 6.77 18.77
CA GLY A 125 -23.10 6.49 18.72
C GLY A 125 -22.50 6.79 17.34
N HIS A 126 -21.29 7.33 17.33
CA HIS A 126 -20.51 7.64 16.14
C HIS A 126 -19.05 7.18 16.32
N SER A 127 -18.21 7.27 15.28
CA SER A 127 -16.84 6.72 15.29
C SER A 127 -15.97 7.24 16.44
N LEU A 128 -16.07 8.53 16.78
CA LEU A 128 -15.36 9.09 17.94
C LEU A 128 -15.91 8.55 19.28
N ALA A 129 -17.22 8.29 19.39
CA ALA A 129 -17.79 7.62 20.56
C ALA A 129 -17.34 6.15 20.63
N ALA A 130 -17.22 5.45 19.50
CA ALA A 130 -16.69 4.08 19.42
C ALA A 130 -15.20 4.00 19.83
N ILE A 131 -14.38 4.98 19.42
CA ILE A 131 -12.98 5.07 19.86
C ILE A 131 -12.90 5.29 21.38
N ARG A 132 -13.77 6.15 21.94
CA ARG A 132 -13.85 6.36 23.40
C ARG A 132 -14.34 5.11 24.14
N LEU A 133 -15.26 4.35 23.55
CA LEU A 133 -15.72 3.06 24.05
C LEU A 133 -14.56 2.08 24.17
N ILE A 134 -13.74 1.94 23.11
CA ILE A 134 -12.56 1.06 23.12
C ILE A 134 -11.56 1.49 24.20
N ASP A 135 -11.29 2.80 24.33
CA ASP A 135 -10.38 3.31 25.38
C ASP A 135 -10.88 2.96 26.79
N LYS A 136 -12.18 3.12 27.05
CA LYS A 136 -12.80 2.75 28.34
C LYS A 136 -12.79 1.23 28.58
N LEU A 137 -13.05 0.43 27.55
CA LEU A 137 -12.96 -1.03 27.62
C LEU A 137 -11.53 -1.50 27.90
N GLY A 138 -10.54 -0.89 27.26
CA GLY A 138 -9.12 -1.17 27.50
C GLY A 138 -8.71 -0.87 28.95
N LYS A 139 -9.19 0.24 29.52
CA LYS A 139 -9.00 0.57 30.96
C LYS A 139 -9.64 -0.44 31.90
N ALA A 140 -10.70 -1.10 31.45
CA ALA A 140 -11.36 -2.18 32.18
C ALA A 140 -10.77 -3.59 31.89
N GLY A 141 -9.68 -3.68 31.12
CA GLY A 141 -9.01 -4.95 30.80
C GLY A 141 -9.66 -5.75 29.66
N LEU A 142 -10.58 -5.15 28.90
CA LEU A 142 -11.20 -5.76 27.73
C LEU A 142 -10.62 -5.18 26.45
N ALA A 143 -10.04 -6.03 25.60
CA ALA A 143 -9.52 -5.63 24.30
C ALA A 143 -10.61 -5.72 23.23
N ALA A 144 -10.97 -4.59 22.63
CA ALA A 144 -11.92 -4.49 21.53
C ALA A 144 -11.29 -3.74 20.35
N ALA A 145 -11.47 -4.21 19.13
CA ALA A 145 -11.23 -3.43 17.93
C ALA A 145 -12.46 -2.60 17.57
N ILE A 146 -12.25 -1.51 16.85
CA ILE A 146 -13.37 -0.69 16.36
C ILE A 146 -14.24 -1.46 15.37
N ASN A 147 -13.65 -2.31 14.54
CA ASN A 147 -14.42 -3.18 13.66
C ASN A 147 -15.40 -4.08 14.44
N ASP A 148 -15.05 -4.52 15.64
CA ASP A 148 -15.92 -5.36 16.46
C ASP A 148 -17.20 -4.62 16.86
N VAL A 149 -17.09 -3.32 17.20
CA VAL A 149 -18.24 -2.47 17.51
C VAL A 149 -19.15 -2.29 16.29
N PHE A 150 -18.57 -2.21 15.10
CA PHE A 150 -19.33 -2.05 13.85
C PHE A 150 -19.98 -3.36 13.38
N GLN A 151 -19.29 -4.49 13.51
CA GLN A 151 -19.81 -5.82 13.14
C GLN A 151 -20.82 -6.36 14.16
N GLN A 152 -20.62 -6.02 15.44
CA GLN A 152 -21.43 -6.48 16.55
C GLN A 152 -22.05 -5.27 17.27
N PRO A 153 -22.96 -4.53 16.62
CA PRO A 153 -23.38 -3.22 17.11
C PRO A 153 -24.33 -3.28 18.30
N SER A 154 -24.62 -4.45 18.87
CA SER A 154 -25.45 -4.60 20.08
C SER A 154 -24.63 -5.07 21.27
N VAL A 155 -25.04 -4.68 22.49
CA VAL A 155 -24.36 -5.03 23.74
C VAL A 155 -24.14 -6.55 23.86
N ALA A 156 -25.16 -7.36 23.61
CA ALA A 156 -25.08 -8.82 23.69
C ALA A 156 -24.14 -9.43 22.63
N ALA A 157 -24.14 -8.87 21.42
CA ALA A 157 -23.29 -9.35 20.34
C ALA A 157 -21.82 -8.98 20.58
N LEU A 158 -21.56 -7.74 21.01
CA LEU A 158 -20.22 -7.27 21.33
C LEU A 158 -19.66 -8.00 22.55
N ALA A 159 -20.44 -8.17 23.62
CA ALA A 159 -20.02 -8.93 24.80
C ALA A 159 -19.59 -10.35 24.44
N ARG A 160 -20.43 -11.07 23.67
CA ARG A 160 -20.13 -12.43 23.21
C ARG A 160 -18.86 -12.48 22.37
N HIS A 161 -18.65 -11.49 21.51
CA HIS A 161 -17.43 -11.38 20.72
C HIS A 161 -16.19 -11.17 21.61
N LEU A 162 -16.25 -10.24 22.57
CA LEU A 162 -15.14 -9.96 23.49
C LEU A 162 -14.82 -11.17 24.38
N ASP A 163 -15.83 -11.91 24.80
CA ASP A 163 -15.65 -13.13 25.59
C ASP A 163 -15.03 -14.27 24.76
N ALA A 164 -15.39 -14.38 23.47
CA ALA A 164 -14.82 -15.36 22.54
C ALA A 164 -13.40 -14.99 22.07
N SER A 165 -13.11 -13.70 21.89
CA SER A 165 -11.82 -13.18 21.42
C SER A 165 -10.71 -13.24 22.48
N ARG A 166 -11.00 -13.76 23.69
CA ARG A 166 -9.99 -14.15 24.70
C ARG A 166 -9.03 -15.24 24.22
N SER A 167 -9.34 -15.97 23.15
CA SER A 167 -8.43 -16.88 22.45
C SER A 167 -7.77 -16.18 21.26
N GLY A 168 -6.66 -15.49 21.53
CA GLY A 168 -6.00 -14.58 20.59
C GLY A 168 -5.60 -15.19 19.24
N GLN A 169 -6.02 -14.54 18.16
CA GLN A 169 -5.31 -14.48 16.89
C GLN A 169 -5.53 -13.09 16.28
N ALA A 170 -4.44 -12.36 16.04
CA ALA A 170 -4.50 -11.10 15.29
C ALA A 170 -4.82 -11.44 13.82
N GLN A 171 -6.02 -11.08 13.36
CA GLN A 171 -6.35 -11.18 11.94
C GLN A 171 -5.51 -10.17 11.15
N THR A 172 -4.79 -10.63 10.12
CA THR A 172 -3.91 -9.78 9.31
C THR A 172 -4.64 -8.93 8.28
N VAL A 173 -5.91 -9.23 8.01
CA VAL A 173 -6.83 -8.47 7.15
C VAL A 173 -8.12 -8.26 7.93
N VAL A 174 -8.62 -7.02 7.95
CA VAL A 174 -9.86 -6.66 8.65
C VAL A 174 -11.04 -6.89 7.72
N THR A 175 -11.95 -7.78 8.09
CA THR A 175 -13.18 -7.98 7.29
C THR A 175 -14.21 -6.92 7.68
N VAL A 176 -14.49 -5.99 6.75
CA VAL A 176 -15.51 -4.94 6.92
C VAL A 176 -16.86 -5.42 6.37
N ARG A 177 -16.85 -6.11 5.23
CA ARG A 177 -18.03 -6.76 4.67
C ARG A 177 -17.58 -8.01 3.91
N ALA A 178 -18.03 -9.18 4.35
CA ALA A 178 -17.67 -10.45 3.71
C ALA A 178 -18.56 -10.81 2.51
N SER A 179 -19.78 -10.27 2.45
CA SER A 179 -20.76 -10.55 1.41
C SER A 179 -20.53 -9.70 0.16
N GLY A 180 -20.86 -10.28 -1.00
CA GLY A 180 -20.81 -9.63 -2.30
C GLY A 180 -20.45 -10.61 -3.41
N SER A 181 -21.00 -10.43 -4.61
CA SER A 181 -20.66 -11.25 -5.79
C SER A 181 -19.58 -10.63 -6.70
N GLN A 182 -19.34 -9.32 -6.56
CA GLN A 182 -18.37 -8.58 -7.37
C GLN A 182 -16.98 -8.53 -6.74
N VAL A 183 -16.03 -7.98 -7.49
CA VAL A 183 -14.62 -7.82 -7.09
C VAL A 183 -14.52 -7.04 -5.76
N PRO A 184 -13.83 -7.58 -4.74
CA PRO A 184 -13.61 -6.92 -3.46
C PRO A 184 -12.93 -5.56 -3.56
N LEU A 185 -13.29 -4.64 -2.65
CA LEU A 185 -12.57 -3.40 -2.41
C LEU A 185 -11.62 -3.57 -1.21
N PHE A 186 -10.34 -3.27 -1.42
CA PHE A 186 -9.34 -3.24 -0.35
C PHE A 186 -9.05 -1.80 0.09
N LEU A 187 -9.25 -1.51 1.38
CA LEU A 187 -8.96 -0.23 2.02
C LEU A 187 -7.60 -0.28 2.73
N VAL A 188 -6.72 0.68 2.45
CA VAL A 188 -5.34 0.68 2.95
C VAL A 188 -5.17 1.63 4.14
N HIS A 189 -4.55 1.19 5.23
CA HIS A 189 -4.44 1.97 6.47
C HIS A 189 -3.84 3.37 6.26
N GLU A 190 -4.25 4.33 7.09
CA GLU A 190 -3.67 5.67 7.10
C GLU A 190 -2.32 5.69 7.85
N PHE A 191 -1.77 6.88 8.10
CA PHE A 191 -0.42 7.11 8.59
C PHE A 191 -0.13 6.42 9.94
N THR A 192 -1.11 6.32 10.84
CA THR A 192 -0.89 5.66 12.14
C THR A 192 -0.85 4.14 12.02
N GLY A 193 -1.31 3.57 10.90
CA GLY A 193 -1.43 2.12 10.68
C GLY A 193 -2.63 1.46 11.36
N LEU A 194 -3.56 2.26 11.89
CA LEU A 194 -4.78 1.77 12.51
C LEU A 194 -5.89 1.56 11.46
N ASP A 195 -6.88 0.75 11.82
CA ASP A 195 -7.97 0.28 10.96
C ASP A 195 -9.28 1.04 11.15
N PHE A 196 -9.26 2.12 11.94
CA PHE A 196 -10.49 2.76 12.43
C PHE A 196 -11.40 3.33 11.35
N TYR A 197 -10.85 3.75 10.21
CA TYR A 197 -11.67 4.37 9.17
C TYR A 197 -12.31 3.33 8.24
N PHE A 198 -11.81 2.09 8.19
CA PHE A 198 -12.34 1.07 7.30
C PHE A 198 -13.82 0.77 7.54
N PRO A 199 -14.28 0.48 8.77
CA PRO A 199 -15.68 0.20 8.99
C PRO A 199 -16.56 1.46 8.86
N VAL A 200 -15.99 2.64 9.16
CA VAL A 200 -16.68 3.93 8.98
C VAL A 200 -17.01 4.15 7.51
N LEU A 201 -16.02 4.08 6.63
CA LEU A 201 -16.22 4.23 5.19
C LEU A 201 -17.06 3.08 4.62
N GLY A 202 -16.84 1.85 5.08
CA GLY A 202 -17.55 0.66 4.61
C GLY A 202 -19.07 0.72 4.78
N GLN A 203 -19.56 1.37 5.85
CA GLN A 203 -21.00 1.60 6.05
C GLN A 203 -21.62 2.50 4.98
N HIS A 204 -20.83 3.40 4.38
CA HIS A 204 -21.28 4.35 3.35
C HIS A 204 -20.97 3.89 1.93
N LEU A 205 -20.49 2.66 1.74
CA LEU A 205 -20.21 2.06 0.43
C LEU A 205 -21.24 0.97 0.09
N PRO A 206 -22.49 1.33 -0.28
CA PRO A 206 -23.47 0.35 -0.73
C PRO A 206 -22.97 -0.35 -2.01
N GLY A 207 -23.24 -1.64 -2.12
CA GLY A 207 -22.89 -2.41 -3.32
C GLY A 207 -22.74 -3.90 -3.04
N ASP A 208 -22.80 -4.69 -4.10
CA ASP A 208 -22.68 -6.15 -4.06
C ASP A 208 -21.21 -6.60 -4.20
N PHE A 209 -20.33 -6.03 -3.38
CA PHE A 209 -18.90 -6.40 -3.33
C PHE A 209 -18.42 -6.50 -1.88
N PRO A 210 -17.50 -7.45 -1.58
CA PRO A 210 -16.83 -7.50 -0.29
C PRO A 210 -15.94 -6.27 -0.03
N ILE A 211 -15.73 -5.93 1.24
CA ILE A 211 -14.81 -4.86 1.66
C ILE A 211 -13.86 -5.42 2.71
N TYR A 212 -12.56 -5.24 2.47
CA TYR A 212 -11.48 -5.67 3.36
C TYR A 212 -10.56 -4.49 3.67
N GLY A 213 -10.17 -4.36 4.93
CA GLY A 213 -9.16 -3.42 5.39
C GLY A 213 -7.79 -4.08 5.50
N LEU A 214 -6.75 -3.37 5.08
CA LEU A 214 -5.34 -3.77 5.18
C LEU A 214 -4.71 -2.93 6.30
N PRO A 215 -4.70 -3.42 7.56
CA PRO A 215 -4.13 -2.69 8.70
C PRO A 215 -2.61 -2.63 8.63
N GLY A 216 -2.00 -1.78 9.46
CA GLY A 216 -0.54 -1.76 9.62
C GLY A 216 -0.02 -3.06 10.24
N ILE A 217 1.28 -3.28 10.11
CA ILE A 217 1.95 -4.48 10.62
C ILE A 217 1.70 -4.63 12.14
N PRO A 218 1.33 -5.84 12.61
CA PRO A 218 0.96 -6.09 14.00
C PRO A 218 2.15 -5.93 14.96
N CYS A 219 1.83 -5.76 16.25
CA CYS A 219 2.83 -5.59 17.30
C CYS A 219 3.79 -6.78 17.37
N GLY A 220 5.09 -6.51 17.46
CA GLY A 220 6.14 -7.53 17.55
C GLY A 220 6.80 -7.89 16.21
N GLU A 221 6.24 -7.45 15.09
CA GLU A 221 6.89 -7.54 13.77
C GLU A 221 7.67 -6.26 13.43
N ALA A 222 8.81 -6.44 12.77
CA ALA A 222 9.68 -5.34 12.36
C ALA A 222 9.02 -4.48 11.26
N GLN A 223 9.11 -3.16 11.41
CA GLN A 223 8.54 -2.22 10.44
C GLN A 223 9.45 -2.07 9.21
N PRO A 224 8.92 -2.19 7.98
CA PRO A 224 9.64 -1.90 6.75
C PRO A 224 10.11 -0.45 6.70
N ARG A 225 11.34 -0.24 6.24
CA ARG A 225 11.92 1.10 6.04
C ARG A 225 11.58 1.71 4.68
N THR A 226 10.90 0.99 3.79
CA THR A 226 10.55 1.48 2.45
C THR A 226 9.09 1.21 2.13
N LEU A 227 8.49 2.09 1.34
CA LEU A 227 7.09 1.96 0.97
C LEU A 227 6.87 0.73 0.08
N GLU A 228 7.86 0.41 -0.75
CA GLU A 228 7.87 -0.79 -1.60
C GLU A 228 7.85 -2.08 -0.76
N CYS A 229 8.59 -2.12 0.35
CA CYS A 229 8.56 -3.28 1.24
C CYS A 229 7.25 -3.37 2.03
N LEU A 230 6.68 -2.24 2.44
CA LEU A 230 5.37 -2.20 3.09
C LEU A 230 4.25 -2.63 2.12
N ALA A 231 4.26 -2.15 0.88
CA ALA A 231 3.31 -2.56 -0.15
C ALA A 231 3.41 -4.07 -0.44
N ARG A 232 4.63 -4.62 -0.51
CA ARG A 232 4.83 -6.07 -0.67
C ARG A 232 4.24 -6.88 0.50
N TYR A 233 4.38 -6.40 1.73
CA TYR A 233 3.70 -6.99 2.88
C TYR A 233 2.18 -6.96 2.69
N GLN A 234 1.61 -5.81 2.30
CA GLN A 234 0.18 -5.67 2.11
C GLN A 234 -0.37 -6.52 0.95
N ILE A 235 0.37 -6.64 -0.15
CA ILE A 235 0.03 -7.55 -1.27
C ILE A 235 -0.01 -9.00 -0.78
N ALA A 236 0.93 -9.41 0.07
CA ALA A 236 0.93 -10.75 0.64
C ALA A 236 -0.30 -11.00 1.54
N GLN A 237 -0.75 -10.00 2.31
CA GLN A 237 -1.99 -10.11 3.09
C GLN A 237 -3.23 -10.13 2.20
N MET A 238 -3.30 -9.23 1.22
CA MET A 238 -4.39 -9.14 0.24
C MET A 238 -4.55 -10.45 -0.55
N ARG A 239 -3.44 -11.09 -0.95
CA ARG A 239 -3.46 -12.37 -1.69
C ARG A 239 -3.96 -13.56 -0.88
N LYS A 240 -3.99 -13.49 0.45
CA LYS A 240 -4.65 -14.50 1.29
C LYS A 240 -6.17 -14.49 1.12
N VAL A 241 -6.73 -13.34 0.77
CA VAL A 241 -8.16 -13.16 0.49
C VAL A 241 -8.44 -13.34 -1.01
N GLN A 242 -7.64 -12.69 -1.85
CA GLN A 242 -7.81 -12.71 -3.30
C GLN A 242 -6.46 -12.97 -4.01
N PRO A 243 -6.15 -14.24 -4.36
CA PRO A 243 -4.85 -14.63 -4.91
C PRO A 243 -4.49 -13.98 -6.26
N ARG A 244 -5.49 -13.63 -7.08
CA ARG A 244 -5.35 -13.09 -8.44
C ARG A 244 -6.32 -11.93 -8.65
N GLY A 245 -5.96 -11.00 -9.54
CA GLY A 245 -6.80 -9.87 -9.90
C GLY A 245 -8.10 -10.26 -10.63
N PRO A 246 -8.92 -9.27 -11.01
CA PRO A 246 -8.65 -7.83 -10.91
C PRO A 246 -8.73 -7.29 -9.48
N TYR A 247 -7.94 -6.27 -9.17
CA TYR A 247 -7.90 -5.63 -7.84
C TYR A 247 -8.56 -4.25 -7.83
N ARG A 248 -9.29 -3.93 -6.75
CA ARG A 248 -9.79 -2.58 -6.42
C ARG A 248 -9.15 -2.12 -5.12
N LEU A 249 -8.47 -0.98 -5.15
CA LEU A 249 -7.70 -0.44 -4.03
C LEU A 249 -8.15 0.99 -3.74
N ALA A 250 -8.32 1.34 -2.46
CA ALA A 250 -8.41 2.73 -2.05
C ALA A 250 -7.68 2.96 -0.73
N GLY A 251 -7.20 4.17 -0.51
CA GLY A 251 -6.58 4.52 0.76
C GLY A 251 -6.72 6.00 1.08
N TRP A 252 -6.93 6.29 2.37
CA TRP A 252 -7.03 7.65 2.88
C TRP A 252 -5.68 8.17 3.37
N SER A 253 -5.38 9.44 3.05
CA SER A 253 -4.14 10.09 3.46
C SER A 253 -2.92 9.28 2.98
N PHE A 254 -1.97 8.97 3.86
CA PHE A 254 -0.86 8.03 3.62
C PHE A 254 -1.28 6.73 2.93
N GLY A 255 -2.45 6.19 3.27
CA GLY A 255 -2.97 4.94 2.70
C GLY A 255 -3.14 5.01 1.19
N GLY A 256 -3.41 6.19 0.63
CA GLY A 256 -3.47 6.38 -0.83
C GLY A 256 -2.10 6.26 -1.49
N VAL A 257 -1.04 6.81 -0.88
CA VAL A 257 0.34 6.65 -1.39
C VAL A 257 0.73 5.17 -1.36
N LEU A 258 0.39 4.47 -0.29
CA LEU A 258 0.62 3.04 -0.17
C LEU A 258 -0.22 2.23 -1.17
N ALA A 259 -1.49 2.60 -1.41
CA ALA A 259 -2.33 1.98 -2.44
C ALA A 259 -1.77 2.18 -3.85
N PHE A 260 -1.19 3.35 -4.13
CA PHE A 260 -0.49 3.64 -5.38
C PHE A 260 0.72 2.71 -5.59
N GLU A 261 1.53 2.52 -4.55
CA GLU A 261 2.66 1.59 -4.62
C GLU A 261 2.23 0.11 -4.71
N ILE A 262 1.13 -0.28 -4.04
CA ILE A 262 0.53 -1.60 -4.20
C ILE A 262 0.12 -1.81 -5.66
N ALA A 263 -0.57 -0.84 -6.27
CA ALA A 263 -0.95 -0.90 -7.67
C ALA A 263 0.27 -0.99 -8.59
N ASN A 264 1.32 -0.18 -8.36
CA ASN A 264 2.59 -0.26 -9.08
C ASN A 264 3.15 -1.70 -9.08
N GLN A 265 3.24 -2.34 -7.91
CA GLN A 265 3.79 -3.70 -7.84
C GLN A 265 2.87 -4.76 -8.46
N LEU A 266 1.55 -4.62 -8.36
CA LEU A 266 0.59 -5.52 -9.01
C LEU A 266 0.69 -5.42 -10.54
N ARG A 267 0.79 -4.20 -11.09
CA ARG A 267 1.08 -4.00 -12.52
C ARG A 267 2.46 -4.56 -12.91
N GLY A 268 3.44 -4.47 -12.02
CA GLY A 268 4.76 -5.09 -12.19
C GLY A 268 4.75 -6.64 -12.25
N VAL A 269 3.67 -7.30 -11.82
CA VAL A 269 3.46 -8.75 -12.01
C VAL A 269 2.28 -9.06 -12.93
N ASP A 270 1.93 -8.09 -13.79
CA ASP A 270 0.91 -8.21 -14.84
C ASP A 270 -0.51 -8.52 -14.33
N GLU A 271 -0.79 -8.18 -13.07
CA GLU A 271 -2.13 -8.26 -12.51
C GLU A 271 -2.96 -7.04 -12.95
N VAL A 272 -4.27 -7.26 -13.10
CA VAL A 272 -5.22 -6.19 -13.43
C VAL A 272 -5.54 -5.40 -12.16
N VAL A 273 -5.43 -4.08 -12.23
CA VAL A 273 -5.93 -3.15 -11.21
C VAL A 273 -6.99 -2.29 -11.88
N GLU A 274 -8.26 -2.56 -11.58
CA GLU A 274 -9.39 -1.90 -12.24
C GLU A 274 -9.84 -0.62 -11.54
N PHE A 275 -9.46 -0.44 -10.27
CA PHE A 275 -9.72 0.77 -9.52
C PHE A 275 -8.59 1.10 -8.55
N LEU A 276 -8.12 2.34 -8.61
CA LEU A 276 -7.20 2.94 -7.65
C LEU A 276 -7.77 4.28 -7.17
N GLY A 277 -8.19 4.32 -5.90
CA GLY A 277 -8.75 5.49 -5.23
C GLY A 277 -7.78 6.12 -4.23
N LEU A 278 -7.46 7.39 -4.41
CA LEU A 278 -6.71 8.20 -3.46
C LEU A 278 -7.69 9.10 -2.71
N ILE A 279 -7.84 8.92 -1.40
CA ILE A 279 -8.79 9.71 -0.61
C ILE A 279 -8.01 10.77 0.15
N ASP A 280 -8.15 12.02 -0.28
CA ASP A 280 -7.48 13.21 0.22
C ASP A 280 -5.99 12.98 0.51
N THR A 281 -5.34 12.36 -0.46
CA THR A 281 -3.94 11.95 -0.40
C THR A 281 -3.08 13.01 -1.04
N TYR A 282 -2.17 13.59 -0.26
CA TYR A 282 -1.13 14.45 -0.78
C TYR A 282 -0.10 13.63 -1.55
N VAL A 283 0.47 14.24 -2.60
CA VAL A 283 1.67 13.67 -3.21
C VAL A 283 2.74 13.55 -2.12
N PRO A 284 3.48 12.43 -2.02
CA PRO A 284 4.59 12.27 -1.09
C PRO A 284 5.67 13.30 -1.44
N ARG A 285 5.64 14.47 -0.78
CA ARG A 285 6.65 15.50 -0.94
C ARG A 285 7.79 15.26 0.03
N LEU A 286 9.00 15.31 -0.50
CA LEU A 286 10.12 15.83 0.25
C LEU A 286 9.80 17.32 0.55
N ALA A 287 9.71 17.65 1.85
CA ALA A 287 9.64 19.01 2.40
C ALA A 287 8.24 19.60 2.70
N ASP A 288 7.71 19.23 3.87
CA ASP A 288 7.59 20.22 4.96
C ASP A 288 8.70 20.06 6.02
N GLN A 289 9.33 18.87 6.14
CA GLN A 289 10.27 18.57 7.25
C GLN A 289 11.60 17.86 6.84
N GLY A 290 11.78 17.48 5.57
CA GLY A 290 13.02 16.86 5.05
C GLY A 290 13.30 15.40 5.49
N LYS A 291 14.26 14.70 4.86
CA LYS A 291 14.65 13.31 5.18
C LYS A 291 15.11 13.15 6.63
N ALA A 292 15.84 14.15 7.15
CA ALA A 292 16.42 14.14 8.50
C ALA A 292 15.39 14.02 9.64
N ARG A 293 14.13 14.44 9.43
CA ARG A 293 13.07 14.42 10.44
C ARG A 293 12.76 13.02 10.99
N TRP A 294 12.89 12.01 10.14
CA TRP A 294 12.41 10.64 10.39
C TRP A 294 13.51 9.69 10.88
N GLN A 295 14.70 10.22 11.13
CA GLN A 295 15.87 9.45 11.52
C GLN A 295 16.63 10.11 12.69
N GLY A 296 17.61 9.38 13.23
CA GLY A 296 18.48 9.85 14.30
C GLY A 296 18.21 9.20 15.66
N PRO A 297 19.13 9.38 16.61
CA PRO A 297 19.16 8.61 17.87
C PRO A 297 17.98 8.90 18.81
N ARG A 298 17.27 10.02 18.63
CA ARG A 298 16.12 10.42 19.47
C ARG A 298 14.81 10.56 18.69
N ALA A 299 14.70 9.90 17.54
CA ALA A 299 13.55 10.06 16.65
C ALA A 299 12.23 9.64 17.34
N LEU A 300 12.26 8.57 18.15
CA LEU A 300 11.11 8.03 18.89
C LEU A 300 10.61 9.01 19.95
N GLU A 301 11.53 9.56 20.74
CA GLU A 301 11.26 10.54 21.78
C GLU A 301 10.71 11.83 21.19
N ASN A 302 11.33 12.32 20.12
CA ASN A 302 10.90 13.52 19.42
C ASN A 302 9.49 13.33 18.83
N GLN A 303 9.17 12.14 18.31
CA GLN A 303 7.84 11.84 17.79
C GLN A 303 6.78 11.82 18.90
N LEU A 304 7.06 11.17 20.03
CA LEU A 304 6.17 11.18 21.21
C LEU A 304 5.93 12.60 21.72
N LEU A 305 6.99 13.39 21.88
CA LEU A 305 6.91 14.78 22.33
C LEU A 305 6.14 15.64 21.34
N LEU A 306 6.40 15.53 20.03
CA LEU A 306 5.69 16.29 19.01
C LEU A 306 4.19 16.00 19.08
N ASN A 307 3.81 14.73 19.13
CA ASN A 307 2.41 14.34 19.13
C ASN A 307 1.68 14.79 20.41
N CYS A 308 2.32 14.70 21.58
CA CYS A 308 1.76 15.21 22.83
C CYS A 308 1.64 16.74 22.79
N ASN A 309 2.68 17.45 22.32
CA ASN A 309 2.65 18.91 22.19
C ASN A 309 1.52 19.37 21.25
N SER A 310 1.39 18.72 20.08
CA SER A 310 0.34 19.03 19.10
C SER A 310 -1.06 18.86 19.68
N PHE A 311 -1.30 17.77 20.42
CA PHE A 311 -2.59 17.57 21.10
C PHE A 311 -2.86 18.66 22.14
N TRP A 312 -1.94 18.88 23.09
CA TRP A 312 -2.18 19.82 24.20
C TRP A 312 -2.29 21.28 23.75
N ARG A 313 -1.68 21.67 22.62
CA ARG A 313 -1.89 23.00 22.02
C ARG A 313 -3.35 23.25 21.60
N THR A 314 -4.09 22.20 21.26
CA THR A 314 -5.51 22.32 20.85
C THR A 314 -6.48 22.39 22.03
N GLN A 315 -5.99 22.21 23.28
CA GLN A 315 -6.85 22.10 24.48
C GLN A 315 -7.06 23.44 25.20
N GLY A 316 -6.63 24.56 24.63
CA GLY A 316 -6.78 25.89 25.25
C GLY A 316 -6.10 25.98 26.62
N GLU A 317 -6.79 26.53 27.62
CA GLU A 317 -6.26 26.71 28.98
C GLU A 317 -5.84 25.40 29.66
N ALA A 318 -6.58 24.32 29.42
CA ALA A 318 -6.27 23.00 29.96
C ALA A 318 -4.92 22.46 29.47
N GLY A 319 -4.42 22.95 28.32
CA GLY A 319 -3.13 22.58 27.76
C GLY A 319 -1.92 23.28 28.38
N ILE A 320 -2.10 24.38 29.12
CA ILE A 320 -0.97 25.23 29.57
C ILE A 320 0.00 24.48 30.49
N ALA A 321 -0.52 23.78 31.50
CA ALA A 321 0.31 23.02 32.44
C ALA A 321 0.97 21.79 31.80
N PRO A 322 0.24 20.94 31.03
CA PRO A 322 0.84 19.85 30.24
C PRO A 322 1.96 20.32 29.31
N LEU A 323 1.78 21.43 28.58
CA LEU A 323 2.80 21.95 27.66
C LEU A 323 4.08 22.39 28.39
N LYS A 324 3.95 23.06 29.54
CA LYS A 324 5.11 23.40 30.38
C LYS A 324 5.83 22.15 30.89
N GLN A 325 5.09 21.08 31.21
CA GLN A 325 5.70 19.83 31.64
C GLN A 325 6.41 19.12 30.48
N LEU A 326 5.82 19.07 29.29
CA LEU A 326 6.46 18.53 28.09
C LEU A 326 7.78 19.25 27.77
N GLN A 327 7.82 20.59 27.86
CA GLN A 327 9.05 21.37 27.67
C GLN A 327 10.16 20.98 28.67
N ARG A 328 9.81 20.71 29.93
CA ARG A 328 10.79 20.24 30.93
C ARG A 328 11.29 18.84 30.61
N LEU A 329 10.42 17.94 30.15
CA LEU A 329 10.78 16.58 29.77
C LEU A 329 11.68 16.56 28.53
N GLU A 330 11.38 17.41 27.54
CA GLU A 330 12.20 17.60 26.34
C GLU A 330 13.63 18.04 26.71
N ALA A 331 13.77 19.00 27.62
CA ALA A 331 15.07 19.51 28.08
C ALA A 331 15.93 18.48 28.82
N ARG A 332 15.31 17.46 29.46
CA ARG A 332 16.04 16.39 30.17
C ARG A 332 16.72 15.39 29.24
N GLN A 333 16.29 15.34 27.99
CA GLN A 333 16.80 14.44 26.97
C GLN A 333 16.84 12.94 27.36
N ALA A 334 15.85 12.47 28.13
CA ALA A 334 15.75 11.08 28.53
C ALA A 334 15.52 10.13 27.33
N ASP A 335 15.86 8.85 27.51
CA ASP A 335 15.49 7.77 26.59
C ASP A 335 13.97 7.56 26.54
N PHE A 336 13.49 6.86 25.52
CA PHE A 336 12.07 6.63 25.28
C PHE A 336 11.33 5.97 26.45
N ALA A 337 11.93 4.97 27.11
CA ALA A 337 11.27 4.27 28.20
C ALA A 337 11.08 5.20 29.41
N SER A 338 12.13 5.94 29.76
CA SER A 338 12.12 6.94 30.82
C SER A 338 11.14 8.09 30.52
N LEU A 339 11.17 8.61 29.28
CA LEU A 339 10.25 9.66 28.84
C LEU A 339 8.80 9.20 28.87
N LEU A 340 8.52 7.99 28.39
CA LEU A 340 7.18 7.41 28.38
C LEU A 340 6.65 7.23 29.81
N ALA A 341 7.50 6.75 30.73
CA ALA A 341 7.13 6.63 32.15
C ALA A 341 6.73 7.99 32.74
N SER A 342 7.52 9.04 32.50
CA SER A 342 7.17 10.41 32.94
C SER A 342 5.90 10.93 32.27
N CYS A 343 5.66 10.63 30.99
CA CYS A 343 4.43 11.03 30.31
C CYS A 343 3.20 10.37 30.93
N ARG A 344 3.29 9.12 31.42
CA ARG A 344 2.21 8.46 32.16
C ARG A 344 2.00 9.07 33.53
N GLU A 345 3.08 9.25 34.30
CA GLU A 345 3.04 9.83 35.65
C GLU A 345 2.36 11.21 35.67
N HIS A 346 2.64 12.03 34.66
CA HIS A 346 2.08 13.37 34.54
C HIS A 346 0.80 13.46 33.69
N HIS A 347 0.18 12.32 33.34
CA HIS A 347 -1.05 12.25 32.55
C HIS A 347 -0.99 13.03 31.22
N LEU A 348 0.14 12.95 30.52
CA LEU A 348 0.39 13.66 29.26
C LEU A 348 -0.08 12.87 28.02
N LEU A 349 -0.31 11.57 28.16
CA LEU A 349 -0.87 10.72 27.10
C LEU A 349 -2.38 10.93 26.95
N TYR A 350 -2.91 10.81 25.74
CA TYR A 350 -4.30 11.10 25.41
C TYR A 350 -4.94 10.00 24.56
N GLY A 351 -6.28 9.94 24.54
CA GLY A 351 -7.04 8.96 23.77
C GLY A 351 -6.58 7.52 24.04
N LEU A 352 -6.47 6.72 22.98
CA LEU A 352 -6.03 5.33 23.03
C LEU A 352 -4.63 5.16 23.64
N TRP A 353 -3.76 6.17 23.60
CA TRP A 353 -2.43 6.06 24.17
C TRP A 353 -2.45 5.98 25.70
N SER A 354 -3.51 6.51 26.33
CA SER A 354 -3.66 6.43 27.78
C SER A 354 -3.85 4.98 28.26
N SER A 355 -4.46 4.12 27.44
CA SER A 355 -4.80 2.73 27.76
C SER A 355 -3.85 1.70 27.14
N MET A 356 -3.12 2.03 26.07
CA MET A 356 -2.11 1.13 25.48
C MET A 356 -1.01 0.76 26.47
N SER A 357 -0.41 -0.42 26.33
CA SER A 357 0.79 -0.82 27.07
C SER A 357 2.06 -0.09 26.55
N ASN A 358 3.16 -0.15 27.31
CA ASN A 358 4.42 0.44 26.86
C ASN A 358 4.94 -0.19 25.56
N ALA A 359 4.79 -1.51 25.39
CA ALA A 359 5.18 -2.21 24.18
C ALA A 359 4.33 -1.78 22.97
N GLN A 360 3.01 -1.63 23.16
CA GLN A 360 2.11 -1.15 22.11
C GLN A 360 2.42 0.28 21.68
N LEU A 361 2.70 1.19 22.63
CA LEU A 361 3.10 2.57 22.30
C LEU A 361 4.45 2.63 21.59
N HIS A 362 5.42 1.86 22.07
CA HIS A 362 6.72 1.76 21.39
C HIS A 362 6.54 1.32 19.93
N HIS A 363 5.76 0.25 19.70
CA HIS A 363 5.44 -0.23 18.35
C HIS A 363 4.70 0.82 17.51
N TYR A 364 3.71 1.51 18.09
CA TYR A 364 2.96 2.59 17.44
C TYR A 364 3.90 3.68 16.91
N PHE A 365 4.80 4.19 17.74
CA PHE A 365 5.73 5.26 17.35
C PHE A 365 6.85 4.76 16.41
N GLN A 366 7.31 3.52 16.56
CA GLN A 366 8.21 2.91 15.59
C GLN A 366 7.57 2.83 14.20
N ARG A 367 6.29 2.49 14.12
CA ARG A 367 5.54 2.45 12.86
C ARG A 367 5.36 3.83 12.25
N GLU A 368 4.97 4.85 13.02
CA GLU A 368 4.89 6.23 12.50
C GLU A 368 6.22 6.71 11.92
N LEU A 369 7.34 6.46 12.63
CA LEU A 369 8.66 6.82 12.12
C LEU A 369 9.02 6.05 10.85
N ALA A 370 8.73 4.75 10.80
CA ALA A 370 8.99 3.93 9.62
C ALA A 370 8.17 4.39 8.41
N HIS A 371 6.90 4.75 8.60
CA HIS A 371 6.05 5.32 7.54
C HIS A 371 6.58 6.66 7.05
N GLY A 372 6.95 7.56 7.97
CA GLY A 372 7.50 8.86 7.60
C GLY A 372 8.85 8.74 6.87
N TYR A 373 9.73 7.84 7.34
CA TYR A 373 11.00 7.53 6.68
C TYR A 373 10.76 6.92 5.29
N ALA A 374 9.89 5.93 5.17
CA ALA A 374 9.54 5.31 3.90
C ALA A 374 8.99 6.34 2.90
N MET A 375 8.09 7.22 3.34
CA MET A 375 7.50 8.27 2.49
C MET A 375 8.53 9.33 2.08
N ALA A 376 9.45 9.71 2.96
CA ALA A 376 10.53 10.66 2.66
C ALA A 376 11.56 10.12 1.67
N HIS A 377 11.58 8.81 1.43
CA HIS A 377 12.51 8.14 0.53
C HIS A 377 11.81 7.46 -0.66
N TYR A 378 10.51 7.74 -0.85
CA TYR A 378 9.70 7.14 -1.91
C TYR A 378 9.62 8.05 -3.13
N ARG A 379 10.07 7.55 -4.27
CA ARG A 379 9.99 8.24 -5.56
C ARG A 379 8.85 7.67 -6.39
N LEU A 380 7.92 8.55 -6.75
CA LEU A 380 6.78 8.21 -7.62
C LEU A 380 7.18 8.04 -9.07
N ALA A 381 6.41 7.22 -9.78
CA ALA A 381 6.40 7.14 -11.23
C ALA A 381 4.97 6.89 -11.72
N ALA A 382 4.65 7.38 -12.91
CA ALA A 382 3.32 7.21 -13.48
C ALA A 382 2.96 5.72 -13.68
N LEU A 383 1.69 5.42 -13.51
CA LEU A 383 1.08 4.12 -13.76
C LEU A 383 0.20 4.19 -15.00
N ASP A 384 0.02 3.03 -15.63
CA ASP A 384 -0.88 2.84 -16.76
C ASP A 384 -2.34 2.61 -16.35
N VAL A 385 -2.67 2.88 -15.06
CA VAL A 385 -4.02 2.78 -14.52
C VAL A 385 -4.58 4.16 -14.19
N PRO A 386 -5.87 4.45 -14.45
CA PRO A 386 -6.51 5.68 -14.00
C PRO A 386 -6.51 5.79 -12.47
N VAL A 387 -6.14 6.96 -11.97
CA VAL A 387 -6.11 7.29 -10.53
C VAL A 387 -7.29 8.20 -10.22
N HIS A 388 -8.11 7.81 -9.25
CA HIS A 388 -9.28 8.57 -8.82
C HIS A 388 -8.96 9.29 -7.50
N LEU A 389 -8.76 10.60 -7.55
CA LEU A 389 -8.46 11.42 -6.40
C LEU A 389 -9.75 12.02 -5.84
N PHE A 390 -10.20 11.52 -4.68
CA PHE A 390 -11.31 12.08 -3.90
C PHE A 390 -10.76 13.16 -2.98
N ARG A 391 -10.84 14.43 -3.39
CA ARG A 391 -10.21 15.56 -2.71
C ARG A 391 -11.21 16.30 -1.83
N ALA A 392 -10.82 16.63 -0.61
CA ALA A 392 -11.59 17.49 0.26
C ALA A 392 -11.76 18.91 -0.34
N GLU A 393 -12.98 19.44 -0.30
CA GLU A 393 -13.31 20.76 -0.83
C GLU A 393 -12.84 21.89 0.10
N GLN A 394 -12.80 21.62 1.41
CA GLN A 394 -12.36 22.57 2.44
C GLN A 394 -10.91 22.25 2.81
N GLY A 395 -9.97 23.02 2.26
CA GLY A 395 -8.55 22.83 2.51
C GLY A 395 -7.77 24.08 2.17
N SER A 396 -6.69 24.31 2.90
CA SER A 396 -5.71 25.35 2.60
C SER A 396 -4.63 24.76 1.71
N ASP A 397 -4.90 24.61 0.40
CA ASP A 397 -3.83 24.25 -0.53
C ASP A 397 -3.83 25.12 -1.77
N SER A 398 -2.67 25.76 -1.98
CA SER A 398 -2.30 26.45 -3.21
C SER A 398 -1.96 25.50 -4.37
N LEU A 399 -2.04 24.19 -4.14
CA LEU A 399 -1.46 23.15 -5.00
C LEU A 399 -2.56 22.38 -5.73
N SER A 400 -2.40 22.22 -7.05
CA SER A 400 -3.39 21.58 -7.89
C SER A 400 -3.50 20.10 -7.55
N SER A 401 -4.71 19.59 -7.28
CA SER A 401 -4.93 18.17 -7.00
C SER A 401 -3.95 17.61 -5.95
N LEU A 402 -3.71 18.37 -4.87
CA LEU A 402 -2.80 18.03 -3.78
C LEU A 402 -1.32 17.78 -4.18
N GLY A 403 -0.91 18.28 -5.35
CA GLY A 403 0.45 18.17 -5.90
C GLY A 403 0.65 17.03 -6.92
N TRP A 404 -0.36 16.20 -7.14
CA TRP A 404 -0.23 15.03 -8.03
C TRP A 404 -0.07 15.44 -9.50
N ARG A 405 -0.74 16.49 -9.96
CA ARG A 405 -0.65 16.94 -11.36
C ARG A 405 0.72 17.54 -11.69
N GLU A 406 1.34 18.23 -10.72
CA GLU A 406 2.66 18.82 -10.87
C GLU A 406 3.74 17.74 -10.88
N THR A 407 3.64 16.73 -10.01
CA THR A 407 4.64 15.66 -9.90
C THR A 407 4.50 14.60 -10.99
N LEU A 408 3.27 14.23 -11.37
CA LEU A 408 2.99 13.19 -12.37
C LEU A 408 2.07 13.75 -13.47
N PRO A 409 2.56 14.64 -14.35
CA PRO A 409 1.72 15.29 -15.36
C PRO A 409 1.16 14.33 -16.41
N THR A 410 1.77 13.16 -16.60
CA THR A 410 1.33 12.12 -17.54
C THR A 410 0.36 11.12 -16.92
N GLN A 411 0.15 11.17 -15.60
CA GLN A 411 -0.78 10.26 -14.92
C GLN A 411 -2.23 10.61 -15.32
N ALA A 412 -2.99 9.59 -15.74
CA ALA A 412 -4.42 9.73 -15.92
C ALA A 412 -5.10 9.92 -14.55
N LEU A 413 -5.34 11.18 -14.16
CA LEU A 413 -5.86 11.58 -12.86
C LEU A 413 -7.28 12.14 -12.98
N LEU A 414 -8.24 11.51 -12.31
CA LEU A 414 -9.62 11.97 -12.17
C LEU A 414 -9.79 12.62 -10.80
N ASP A 415 -9.96 13.95 -10.77
CA ASP A 415 -10.11 14.75 -9.55
C ASP A 415 -11.60 14.92 -9.22
N ILE A 416 -12.01 14.48 -8.03
CA ILE A 416 -13.39 14.39 -7.58
C ILE A 416 -13.50 15.15 -6.25
N GLY A 417 -14.26 16.24 -6.24
CA GLY A 417 -14.51 17.02 -5.02
C GLY A 417 -15.43 16.27 -4.05
N VAL A 418 -15.08 16.32 -2.76
CA VAL A 418 -15.85 15.75 -1.66
C VAL A 418 -15.98 16.81 -0.54
N PRO A 419 -17.19 17.06 0.00
CA PRO A 419 -17.40 18.02 1.07
C PRO A 419 -16.53 17.78 2.32
N GLY A 420 -16.25 18.85 3.05
CA GLY A 420 -15.45 18.80 4.28
C GLY A 420 -13.97 19.01 4.05
N ASP A 421 -13.20 18.77 5.11
CA ASP A 421 -11.73 18.82 5.17
C ASP A 421 -11.14 17.42 5.32
N HIS A 422 -9.80 17.33 5.33
CA HIS A 422 -9.06 16.07 5.47
C HIS A 422 -9.62 15.13 6.55
N ARG A 423 -10.01 15.68 7.72
CA ARG A 423 -10.54 14.92 8.85
C ARG A 423 -12.05 14.79 8.79
N SER A 424 -12.76 15.89 8.51
CA SER A 424 -14.22 15.88 8.53
C SER A 424 -14.84 15.10 7.36
N MET A 425 -14.10 14.81 6.28
CA MET A 425 -14.56 13.92 5.20
C MET A 425 -14.82 12.49 5.69
N MET A 426 -14.14 12.05 6.76
CA MET A 426 -14.32 10.72 7.38
C MET A 426 -15.36 10.74 8.51
N GLN A 427 -16.19 11.79 8.56
CA GLN A 427 -17.22 11.99 9.58
C GLN A 427 -18.54 12.35 8.91
N ALA A 428 -19.65 12.09 9.61
CA ALA A 428 -20.96 12.52 9.13
C ALA A 428 -21.07 14.06 9.13
N PRO A 429 -21.73 14.66 8.11
CA PRO A 429 -22.40 14.00 6.98
C PRO A 429 -21.46 13.69 5.79
N HIS A 430 -20.24 14.21 5.76
CA HIS A 430 -19.37 14.19 4.58
C HIS A 430 -18.93 12.78 4.14
N VAL A 431 -18.79 11.83 5.07
CA VAL A 431 -18.42 10.44 4.74
C VAL A 431 -19.48 9.74 3.88
N ALA A 432 -20.75 10.13 4.00
CA ALA A 432 -21.81 9.65 3.13
C ALA A 432 -21.60 10.15 1.69
N ALA A 433 -21.28 11.43 1.52
CA ALA A 433 -20.98 12.02 0.22
C ALA A 433 -19.72 11.39 -0.43
N LEU A 434 -18.69 11.09 0.37
CA LEU A 434 -17.51 10.33 -0.09
C LEU A 434 -17.92 8.94 -0.60
N GLY A 435 -18.73 8.22 0.19
CA GLY A 435 -19.21 6.89 -0.16
C GLY A 435 -20.02 6.88 -1.48
N GLU A 436 -20.93 7.83 -1.65
CA GLU A 436 -21.70 8.01 -2.89
C GLU A 436 -20.80 8.30 -4.10
N ALA A 437 -19.80 9.18 -3.94
CA ALA A 437 -18.83 9.49 -4.99
C ALA A 437 -18.03 8.24 -5.40
N MET A 438 -17.55 7.47 -4.42
CA MET A 438 -16.81 6.23 -4.69
C MET A 438 -17.68 5.18 -5.39
N VAL A 439 -18.91 4.97 -4.94
CA VAL A 439 -19.84 4.01 -5.57
C VAL A 439 -20.18 4.42 -7.00
N ARG A 440 -20.37 5.73 -7.25
CA ARG A 440 -20.61 6.23 -8.61
C ARG A 440 -19.45 5.89 -9.55
N VAL A 441 -18.21 6.05 -9.10
CA VAL A 441 -17.02 5.70 -9.88
C VAL A 441 -16.92 4.20 -10.09
N LEU A 442 -17.07 3.40 -9.02
CA LEU A 442 -17.03 1.94 -9.08
C LEU A 442 -18.10 1.35 -10.02
N GLY A 443 -19.27 2.01 -10.13
CA GLY A 443 -20.33 1.62 -11.06
C GLY A 443 -20.06 1.95 -12.53
N HIS A 444 -19.04 2.77 -12.83
CA HIS A 444 -18.70 3.25 -14.18
C HIS A 444 -17.21 3.06 -14.50
N LEU A 445 -16.57 2.02 -13.95
CA LEU A 445 -15.18 1.73 -14.25
C LEU A 445 -15.03 1.40 -15.75
N PRO A 446 -14.06 2.02 -16.45
CA PRO A 446 -13.78 1.64 -17.82
C PRO A 446 -13.33 0.18 -17.85
N VAL A 447 -13.64 -0.51 -18.94
CA VAL A 447 -13.02 -1.82 -19.21
C VAL A 447 -11.50 -1.59 -19.20
N PRO A 448 -10.73 -2.31 -18.37
CA PRO A 448 -9.29 -2.15 -18.34
C PRO A 448 -8.74 -2.34 -19.75
N ALA A 449 -8.02 -1.34 -20.25
CA ALA A 449 -7.37 -1.47 -21.55
C ALA A 449 -6.43 -2.67 -21.51
N GLU A 450 -6.49 -3.55 -22.52
CA GLU A 450 -5.47 -4.57 -22.68
C GLU A 450 -4.12 -3.88 -22.78
N GLN A 451 -3.22 -4.21 -21.85
CA GLN A 451 -1.88 -3.66 -21.86
C GLN A 451 -1.19 -4.19 -23.13
N ALA A 452 -0.65 -3.29 -23.94
CA ALA A 452 0.11 -3.68 -25.11
C ALA A 452 1.23 -4.64 -24.67
N ALA A 453 1.27 -5.83 -25.27
CA ALA A 453 2.24 -6.86 -24.90
C ALA A 453 3.66 -6.31 -25.09
N TYR A 454 4.39 -6.14 -23.99
CA TYR A 454 5.78 -5.72 -24.03
C TYR A 454 6.59 -6.76 -24.81
N GLN A 455 7.40 -6.31 -25.77
CA GLN A 455 8.26 -7.16 -26.59
C GLN A 455 9.70 -7.03 -26.08
N PRO A 456 10.17 -7.93 -25.19
CA PRO A 456 11.52 -7.87 -24.62
C PRO A 456 12.60 -8.32 -25.60
N LEU A 457 12.26 -9.11 -26.61
CA LEU A 457 13.26 -9.82 -27.43
C LEU A 457 13.94 -8.88 -28.43
N VAL A 458 15.26 -8.77 -28.35
CA VAL A 458 16.11 -7.98 -29.26
C VAL A 458 17.12 -8.92 -29.92
N ALA A 459 17.13 -8.96 -31.25
CA ALA A 459 18.16 -9.69 -31.99
C ALA A 459 19.50 -8.94 -31.90
N ILE A 460 20.52 -9.58 -31.31
CA ILE A 460 21.89 -9.07 -31.31
C ILE A 460 22.63 -9.61 -32.53
N GLN A 461 22.43 -10.91 -32.82
CA GLN A 461 23.01 -11.59 -33.97
C GLN A 461 22.05 -12.66 -34.49
N SER A 462 21.78 -12.69 -35.80
CA SER A 462 20.83 -13.64 -36.39
C SER A 462 21.33 -15.08 -36.46
N GLY A 463 22.65 -15.27 -36.57
CA GLY A 463 23.27 -16.60 -36.68
C GLY A 463 22.98 -17.32 -38.00
N GLN A 464 23.38 -18.60 -38.04
CA GLN A 464 23.07 -19.56 -39.11
C GLN A 464 22.10 -20.64 -38.61
N PRO A 465 21.30 -21.26 -39.51
CA PRO A 465 20.50 -22.43 -39.18
C PRO A 465 21.37 -23.59 -38.68
N GLY A 466 20.94 -24.27 -37.62
CA GLY A 466 21.63 -25.46 -37.07
C GLY A 466 22.18 -25.28 -35.65
N HIS A 467 22.33 -24.04 -35.17
CA HIS A 467 22.65 -23.75 -33.77
C HIS A 467 21.39 -23.47 -32.94
N ALA A 468 21.36 -23.98 -31.72
CA ALA A 468 20.35 -23.61 -30.74
C ALA A 468 20.59 -22.15 -30.31
N PRO A 469 19.56 -21.28 -30.31
CA PRO A 469 19.75 -19.86 -30.03
C PRO A 469 20.24 -19.63 -28.59
N VAL A 470 21.09 -18.63 -28.43
CA VAL A 470 21.58 -18.14 -27.14
C VAL A 470 20.70 -16.96 -26.71
N ILE A 471 19.98 -17.15 -25.62
CA ILE A 471 19.07 -16.16 -25.06
C ILE A 471 19.72 -15.55 -23.82
N CYS A 472 20.06 -14.27 -23.91
CA CYS A 472 20.79 -13.54 -22.89
C CYS A 472 19.86 -12.63 -22.07
N VAL A 473 19.97 -12.70 -20.75
CA VAL A 473 19.24 -11.84 -19.81
C VAL A 473 20.24 -10.92 -19.09
N PRO A 474 20.11 -9.59 -19.25
CA PRO A 474 21.04 -8.63 -18.67
C PRO A 474 20.89 -8.48 -17.16
N GLY A 475 21.89 -7.87 -16.54
CA GLY A 475 21.89 -7.54 -15.11
C GLY A 475 20.87 -6.46 -14.73
N ALA A 476 20.82 -6.14 -13.44
CA ALA A 476 19.91 -5.15 -12.90
C ALA A 476 20.08 -3.81 -13.62
N GLY A 477 19.00 -3.28 -14.20
CA GLY A 477 19.01 -1.98 -14.89
C GLY A 477 19.87 -1.90 -16.17
N ASP A 478 20.45 -3.01 -16.62
CA ASP A 478 21.36 -3.03 -17.78
C ASP A 478 20.63 -3.28 -19.11
N SER A 479 21.28 -2.93 -20.20
CA SER A 479 20.79 -3.07 -21.57
C SER A 479 21.28 -4.39 -22.18
N VAL A 480 20.51 -4.94 -23.12
CA VAL A 480 20.95 -6.12 -23.91
C VAL A 480 22.27 -5.92 -24.64
N THR A 481 22.68 -4.66 -24.83
CA THR A 481 23.95 -4.29 -25.45
C THR A 481 25.18 -4.80 -24.69
N SER A 482 25.06 -5.16 -23.40
CA SER A 482 26.18 -5.75 -22.65
C SER A 482 26.63 -7.12 -23.19
N PHE A 483 25.78 -7.80 -23.98
CA PHE A 483 26.13 -9.08 -24.61
C PHE A 483 26.70 -8.95 -26.03
N ILE A 484 26.94 -7.74 -26.54
CA ILE A 484 27.55 -7.56 -27.88
C ILE A 484 28.93 -8.23 -27.94
N GLY A 485 29.76 -8.05 -26.90
CA GLY A 485 31.08 -8.69 -26.84
C GLY A 485 31.00 -10.23 -26.84
N LEU A 486 29.93 -10.81 -26.27
CA LEU A 486 29.70 -12.25 -26.30
C LEU A 486 29.34 -12.73 -27.72
N ALA A 487 28.50 -11.97 -28.44
CA ALA A 487 28.20 -12.28 -29.84
C ALA A 487 29.45 -12.25 -30.72
N GLU A 488 30.30 -11.23 -30.55
CA GLU A 488 31.59 -11.13 -31.24
C GLU A 488 32.50 -12.33 -30.93
N ALA A 489 32.59 -12.74 -29.66
CA ALA A 489 33.45 -13.83 -29.22
C ALA A 489 32.98 -15.23 -29.67
N LEU A 490 31.66 -15.45 -29.75
CA LEU A 490 31.09 -16.72 -30.24
C LEU A 490 31.17 -16.86 -31.77
N GLY A 491 31.38 -15.75 -32.48
CA GLY A 491 31.40 -15.72 -33.93
C GLY A 491 30.01 -15.70 -34.58
N PRO A 492 29.94 -15.47 -35.90
CA PRO A 492 28.70 -15.08 -36.60
C PRO A 492 27.66 -16.20 -36.76
N ASP A 493 28.03 -17.45 -36.49
CA ASP A 493 27.17 -18.61 -36.77
C ASP A 493 26.10 -18.87 -35.69
N TRP A 494 26.28 -18.31 -34.49
CA TRP A 494 25.37 -18.52 -33.37
C TRP A 494 24.25 -17.46 -33.36
N PRO A 495 22.97 -17.86 -33.38
CA PRO A 495 21.86 -16.93 -33.15
C PRO A 495 21.90 -16.46 -31.70
N LEU A 496 21.93 -15.14 -31.47
CA LEU A 496 22.02 -14.55 -30.14
C LEU A 496 21.00 -13.42 -29.98
N TYR A 497 20.18 -13.55 -28.94
CA TYR A 497 19.09 -12.63 -28.63
C TYR A 497 19.21 -12.15 -27.19
N GLY A 498 19.00 -10.86 -26.97
CA GLY A 498 18.87 -10.29 -25.64
C GLY A 498 17.40 -10.14 -25.23
N LEU A 499 17.13 -10.27 -23.94
CA LEU A 499 15.83 -9.98 -23.34
C LEU A 499 15.90 -8.65 -22.59
N GLN A 500 15.41 -7.59 -23.21
CA GLN A 500 15.41 -6.28 -22.63
C GLN A 500 14.45 -6.23 -21.43
N ALA A 501 14.96 -5.71 -20.31
CA ALA A 501 14.14 -5.48 -19.11
C ALA A 501 13.06 -4.40 -19.38
N ARG A 502 11.83 -4.68 -18.94
CA ARG A 502 10.72 -3.74 -18.98
C ARG A 502 10.98 -2.52 -18.11
N GLY A 503 10.57 -1.33 -18.58
CA GLY A 503 10.62 -0.08 -17.83
C GLY A 503 11.91 0.74 -17.98
N LEU A 504 12.91 0.25 -18.72
CA LEU A 504 14.09 1.08 -19.07
C LEU A 504 13.75 2.30 -19.92
N ASP A 505 12.62 2.28 -20.62
CA ASP A 505 12.10 3.41 -21.39
C ASP A 505 11.50 4.52 -20.52
N GLY A 506 11.34 4.28 -19.21
CA GLY A 506 10.73 5.20 -18.25
C GLY A 506 9.19 5.21 -18.29
N ASN A 507 8.55 4.53 -19.25
CA ASN A 507 7.10 4.56 -19.41
C ASN A 507 6.44 3.34 -18.75
N LEU A 508 7.00 2.15 -18.97
CA LEU A 508 6.43 0.91 -18.45
C LEU A 508 6.86 0.65 -17.01
N VAL A 509 5.98 0.01 -16.25
CA VAL A 509 6.29 -0.46 -14.90
C VAL A 509 7.30 -1.63 -14.99
N PRO A 510 8.48 -1.56 -14.34
CA PRO A 510 9.40 -2.70 -14.30
C PRO A 510 8.75 -3.95 -13.70
N HIS A 511 9.22 -5.13 -14.09
CA HIS A 511 8.75 -6.35 -13.43
C HIS A 511 9.13 -6.31 -11.95
N SER A 512 8.16 -6.58 -11.07
CA SER A 512 8.32 -6.53 -9.60
C SER A 512 8.65 -7.90 -8.99
N SER A 513 8.76 -8.94 -9.82
CA SER A 513 9.22 -10.28 -9.44
C SER A 513 10.02 -10.92 -10.56
N VAL A 514 10.91 -11.85 -10.19
CA VAL A 514 11.70 -12.66 -11.14
C VAL A 514 10.77 -13.55 -11.97
N GLU A 515 9.73 -14.07 -11.33
CA GLU A 515 8.72 -14.92 -11.94
C GLU A 515 7.99 -14.21 -13.07
N ALA A 516 7.49 -12.99 -12.84
CA ALA A 516 6.79 -12.22 -13.86
C ALA A 516 7.72 -11.87 -15.04
N ALA A 517 8.97 -11.49 -14.77
CA ALA A 517 9.95 -11.24 -15.82
C ALA A 517 10.20 -12.50 -16.67
N ALA A 518 10.36 -13.67 -16.01
CA ALA A 518 10.54 -14.94 -16.69
C ALA A 518 9.31 -15.31 -17.55
N ASP A 519 8.09 -15.15 -17.03
CA ASP A 519 6.85 -15.45 -17.76
C ASP A 519 6.69 -14.56 -19.00
N CYS A 520 6.96 -13.26 -18.88
CA CYS A 520 6.98 -12.32 -20.01
C CYS A 520 8.03 -12.71 -21.07
N HIS A 521 9.25 -13.01 -20.66
CA HIS A 521 10.32 -13.42 -21.56
C HIS A 521 10.04 -14.75 -22.25
N MET A 522 9.44 -15.70 -21.53
CA MET A 522 9.02 -16.99 -22.07
C MET A 522 8.01 -16.84 -23.20
N GLN A 523 7.00 -15.97 -23.03
CA GLN A 523 6.01 -15.68 -24.09
C GLN A 523 6.67 -15.12 -25.34
N ALA A 524 7.61 -14.18 -25.19
CA ALA A 524 8.32 -13.57 -26.32
C ALA A 524 9.20 -14.59 -27.08
N ILE A 525 9.86 -15.50 -26.35
CA ILE A 525 10.65 -16.56 -26.97
C ILE A 525 9.75 -17.57 -27.67
N GLU A 526 8.65 -18.00 -27.05
CA GLU A 526 7.73 -18.97 -27.64
C GLU A 526 7.11 -18.47 -28.96
N ALA A 527 6.94 -17.15 -29.12
CA ALA A 527 6.46 -16.55 -30.35
C ALA A 527 7.46 -16.68 -31.53
N LEU A 528 8.77 -16.61 -31.28
CA LEU A 528 9.80 -16.70 -32.32
C LEU A 528 10.39 -18.12 -32.47
N TYR A 529 10.59 -18.80 -31.34
CA TYR A 529 11.14 -20.14 -31.20
C TYR A 529 10.17 -21.01 -30.40
N PRO A 530 9.10 -21.53 -31.04
CA PRO A 530 8.06 -22.29 -30.35
C PRO A 530 8.52 -23.67 -29.88
N GLN A 531 9.56 -24.22 -30.52
CA GLN A 531 10.07 -25.57 -30.28
C GLN A 531 11.59 -25.59 -30.29
N GLY A 532 12.15 -26.73 -29.89
CA GLY A 532 13.58 -26.99 -29.92
C GLY A 532 14.34 -26.45 -28.70
N PRO A 533 15.61 -26.85 -28.57
CA PRO A 533 16.43 -26.51 -27.43
C PRO A 533 16.85 -25.04 -27.44
N LEU A 534 17.06 -24.48 -26.25
CA LEU A 534 17.57 -23.13 -26.05
C LEU A 534 18.82 -23.16 -25.17
N ASN A 535 19.74 -22.20 -25.38
CA ASN A 535 20.78 -21.87 -24.42
C ASN A 535 20.36 -20.60 -23.67
N LEU A 536 20.39 -20.63 -22.34
CA LEU A 536 20.03 -19.50 -21.50
C LEU A 536 21.28 -18.97 -20.82
N VAL A 537 21.52 -17.67 -20.94
CA VAL A 537 22.65 -16.98 -20.30
C VAL A 537 22.08 -15.83 -19.50
N GLY A 538 22.39 -15.76 -18.20
CA GLY A 538 21.97 -14.65 -17.35
C GLY A 538 23.17 -14.06 -16.63
N HIS A 539 23.34 -12.74 -16.71
CA HIS A 539 24.39 -12.01 -15.99
C HIS A 539 23.82 -11.33 -14.75
N SER A 540 24.51 -11.42 -13.61
CA SER A 540 24.11 -10.74 -12.38
C SER A 540 22.66 -11.10 -11.99
N PHE A 541 21.79 -10.12 -11.76
CA PHE A 541 20.35 -10.30 -11.56
C PHE A 541 19.65 -11.09 -12.68
N GLY A 542 20.11 -10.96 -13.92
CA GLY A 542 19.60 -11.72 -15.06
C GLY A 542 19.77 -13.23 -14.92
N GLY A 543 20.73 -13.70 -14.11
CA GLY A 543 20.89 -15.11 -13.75
C GLY A 543 19.68 -15.67 -12.98
N TRP A 544 19.03 -14.87 -12.13
CA TRP A 544 17.81 -15.29 -11.43
C TRP A 544 16.67 -15.52 -12.41
N VAL A 545 16.49 -14.60 -13.36
CA VAL A 545 15.46 -14.70 -14.40
C VAL A 545 15.76 -15.86 -15.34
N ALA A 546 17.01 -16.05 -15.76
CA ALA A 546 17.43 -17.19 -16.58
C ALA A 546 17.18 -18.54 -15.88
N HIS A 547 17.47 -18.65 -14.58
CA HIS A 547 17.11 -19.83 -13.78
C HIS A 547 15.59 -20.06 -13.73
N ALA A 548 14.81 -18.99 -13.49
CA ALA A 548 13.35 -19.07 -13.45
C ALA A 548 12.75 -19.51 -14.80
N MET A 549 13.33 -19.06 -15.91
CA MET A 549 12.98 -19.50 -17.26
C MET A 549 13.35 -20.96 -17.49
N ALA A 550 14.55 -21.38 -17.09
CA ALA A 550 15.03 -22.76 -17.25
C ALA A 550 14.12 -23.76 -16.53
N ALA A 551 13.77 -23.48 -15.28
CA ALA A 551 12.90 -24.32 -14.48
C ALA A 551 11.48 -24.42 -15.08
N ARG A 552 10.95 -23.32 -15.64
CA ARG A 552 9.65 -23.31 -16.34
C ARG A 552 9.68 -24.11 -17.64
N LEU A 553 10.75 -23.98 -18.42
CA LEU A 553 10.96 -24.73 -19.66
C LEU A 553 11.03 -26.23 -19.38
N GLU A 554 11.81 -26.64 -18.38
CA GLU A 554 11.91 -28.04 -17.95
C GLU A 554 10.56 -28.57 -17.45
N ALA A 555 9.82 -27.79 -16.65
CA ALA A 555 8.48 -28.16 -16.20
C ALA A 555 7.47 -28.31 -17.36
N LYS A 556 7.65 -27.57 -18.46
CA LYS A 556 6.88 -27.73 -19.71
C LYS A 556 7.38 -28.89 -20.59
N GLY A 557 8.42 -29.62 -20.19
CA GLY A 557 9.05 -30.67 -20.99
C GLY A 557 9.88 -30.16 -22.18
N ARG A 558 10.20 -28.86 -22.22
CA ARG A 558 11.03 -28.27 -23.27
C ARG A 558 12.50 -28.33 -22.85
N GLN A 559 13.34 -28.85 -23.74
CA GLN A 559 14.76 -29.01 -23.47
C GLN A 559 15.46 -27.64 -23.33
N VAL A 560 16.17 -27.46 -22.21
CA VAL A 560 17.19 -26.42 -22.05
C VAL A 560 18.54 -27.09 -22.32
N ARG A 561 19.25 -26.65 -23.36
CA ARG A 561 20.55 -27.23 -23.73
C ARG A 561 21.63 -26.83 -22.74
N SER A 562 21.63 -25.56 -22.32
CA SER A 562 22.48 -25.09 -21.24
C SER A 562 21.88 -23.89 -20.54
N LEU A 563 22.10 -23.81 -19.23
CA LEU A 563 21.92 -22.60 -18.42
C LEU A 563 23.31 -22.11 -17.99
N THR A 564 23.62 -20.84 -18.21
CA THR A 564 24.88 -20.22 -17.76
C THR A 564 24.56 -19.01 -16.89
N LEU A 565 25.01 -19.06 -15.64
CA LEU A 565 24.87 -17.99 -14.66
C LEU A 565 26.20 -17.27 -14.56
N ILE A 566 26.24 -16.01 -14.98
CA ILE A 566 27.45 -15.18 -14.98
C ILE A 566 27.44 -14.25 -13.79
N ASP A 567 28.32 -14.53 -12.84
CA ASP A 567 28.52 -13.75 -11.62
C ASP A 567 27.19 -13.36 -10.95
N SER A 568 26.33 -14.37 -10.82
CA SER A 568 24.97 -14.24 -10.30
C SER A 568 24.96 -14.77 -8.88
N GLU A 569 24.63 -13.92 -7.92
CA GLU A 569 24.45 -14.34 -6.53
C GLU A 569 23.41 -15.45 -6.41
N ALA A 570 23.58 -16.38 -5.48
CA ALA A 570 22.55 -17.38 -5.21
C ALA A 570 21.31 -16.73 -4.56
N PRO A 571 20.08 -17.17 -4.88
CA PRO A 571 18.87 -16.66 -4.24
C PRO A 571 18.93 -16.89 -2.72
N GLY A 572 18.73 -15.84 -1.91
CA GLY A 572 18.86 -15.95 -0.46
C GLY A 572 18.94 -14.63 0.29
N VAL A 573 19.34 -14.70 1.57
CA VAL A 573 19.37 -13.53 2.49
C VAL A 573 20.75 -12.85 2.57
N SER A 574 21.79 -13.41 1.95
CA SER A 574 23.16 -12.92 2.02
C SER A 574 23.57 -12.00 0.86
N GLY A 575 22.78 -11.90 -0.20
CA GLY A 575 23.09 -11.15 -1.42
C GLY A 575 22.91 -9.62 -1.34
N SER A 576 23.31 -8.95 -2.41
CA SER A 576 23.07 -7.53 -2.70
C SER A 576 21.65 -7.27 -3.19
N CYS A 577 21.03 -8.22 -3.90
CA CYS A 577 19.63 -8.13 -4.31
C CYS A 577 18.66 -8.65 -3.22
N GLY A 578 17.39 -8.26 -3.28
CA GLY A 578 16.36 -8.63 -2.29
C GLY A 578 16.38 -7.82 -0.99
N ARG A 579 17.10 -6.69 -0.98
CA ARG A 579 17.31 -5.81 0.17
C ARG A 579 16.34 -4.61 0.16
N PRO A 580 15.95 -4.08 1.33
CA PRO A 580 15.00 -2.98 1.44
C PRO A 580 15.68 -1.61 1.21
N TYR A 581 16.38 -1.44 0.08
CA TYR A 581 17.06 -0.17 -0.22
C TYR A 581 16.06 0.96 -0.45
N THR A 582 16.30 2.12 0.15
CA THR A 582 15.65 3.38 -0.23
C THR A 582 16.03 3.79 -1.66
N PHE A 583 15.34 4.79 -2.23
CA PHE A 583 15.72 5.33 -3.54
C PHE A 583 17.16 5.85 -3.56
N GLY A 584 17.56 6.61 -2.54
CA GLY A 584 18.91 7.13 -2.39
C GLY A 584 19.97 6.02 -2.28
N GLU A 585 19.74 5.01 -1.43
CA GLU A 585 20.67 3.86 -1.30
C GLU A 585 20.79 3.08 -2.63
N ALA A 586 19.71 2.96 -3.41
CA ALA A 586 19.77 2.35 -4.74
C ALA A 586 20.61 3.19 -5.73
N LEU A 587 20.52 4.52 -5.67
CA LEU A 587 21.39 5.41 -6.45
C LEU A 587 22.86 5.29 -6.04
N GLU A 588 23.16 5.18 -4.75
CA GLU A 588 24.53 4.95 -4.26
C GLU A 588 25.10 3.62 -4.80
N LYS A 589 24.28 2.56 -4.82
CA LYS A 589 24.66 1.28 -5.43
C LYS A 589 24.90 1.42 -6.94
N LEU A 590 24.08 2.19 -7.64
CA LEU A 590 24.28 2.47 -9.06
C LEU A 590 25.57 3.27 -9.30
N ILE A 591 25.84 4.30 -8.49
CA ILE A 591 27.08 5.09 -8.54
C ILE A 591 28.29 4.17 -8.38
N HIS A 592 28.27 3.29 -7.38
CA HIS A 592 29.33 2.31 -7.17
C HIS A 592 29.54 1.41 -8.39
N ALA A 593 28.46 0.83 -8.92
CA ALA A 593 28.51 -0.03 -10.11
C ALA A 593 29.05 0.70 -11.35
N LEU A 594 28.63 1.95 -11.58
CA LEU A 594 29.11 2.76 -12.70
C LEU A 594 30.60 3.10 -12.58
N GLN A 595 31.09 3.39 -11.38
CA GLN A 595 32.51 3.67 -11.14
C GLN A 595 33.37 2.44 -11.39
N LEU A 596 32.94 1.27 -10.92
CA LEU A 596 33.63 0.00 -11.19
C LEU A 596 33.63 -0.32 -12.69
N SER A 597 32.46 -0.27 -13.35
CA SER A 597 32.35 -0.58 -14.78
C SER A 597 33.16 0.34 -15.70
N THR A 598 33.41 1.59 -15.29
CA THR A 598 34.15 2.56 -16.11
C THR A 598 35.59 2.75 -15.70
N GLY A 599 35.98 2.30 -14.50
CA GLY A 599 37.25 2.65 -13.86
C GLY A 599 37.41 4.15 -13.59
N LYS A 600 36.33 4.95 -13.66
CA LYS A 600 36.36 6.41 -13.48
C LYS A 600 35.57 6.81 -12.24
N ALA A 601 36.17 7.68 -11.42
CA ALA A 601 35.45 8.29 -10.30
C ALA A 601 34.36 9.24 -10.81
N LEU A 602 33.15 9.12 -10.26
CA LEU A 602 32.05 10.03 -10.57
C LEU A 602 32.18 11.36 -9.82
N GLY A 603 33.01 11.45 -8.76
CA GLY A 603 33.25 12.71 -8.03
C GLY A 603 31.98 13.26 -7.37
N ILE A 604 31.15 12.36 -6.82
CA ILE A 604 29.95 12.69 -6.06
C ILE A 604 30.27 12.55 -4.58
N GLU A 605 30.06 13.61 -3.80
CA GLU A 605 30.19 13.57 -2.34
C GLU A 605 28.98 12.86 -1.72
N LEU A 606 29.16 11.61 -1.30
CA LEU A 606 28.06 10.70 -0.93
C LEU A 606 27.20 11.21 0.23
N LEU A 607 27.79 11.87 1.23
CA LEU A 607 27.02 12.41 2.37
C LEU A 607 26.07 13.54 1.94
N ALA A 608 26.59 14.51 1.18
CA ALA A 608 25.78 15.60 0.65
C ALA A 608 24.74 15.08 -0.36
N PHE A 609 25.11 14.06 -1.14
CA PHE A 609 24.20 13.39 -2.06
C PHE A 609 23.03 12.73 -1.32
N ALA A 610 23.28 11.99 -0.25
CA ALA A 610 22.24 11.30 0.52
C ALA A 610 21.20 12.25 1.14
N GLU A 611 21.63 13.43 1.58
CA GLU A 611 20.78 14.46 2.19
C GLU A 611 19.96 15.27 1.16
N ALA A 612 20.40 15.29 -0.10
CA ALA A 612 19.74 16.03 -1.16
C ALA A 612 18.34 15.47 -1.50
N SER A 613 17.49 16.31 -2.12
CA SER A 613 16.21 15.85 -2.66
C SER A 613 16.43 14.85 -3.79
N ASP A 614 15.47 13.97 -4.04
CA ASP A 614 15.63 12.91 -5.05
C ASP A 614 15.87 13.48 -6.46
N ASP A 615 15.29 14.65 -6.77
CA ASP A 615 15.53 15.35 -8.04
C ASP A 615 16.92 15.99 -8.12
N GLU A 616 17.45 16.47 -6.99
CA GLU A 616 18.83 16.94 -6.91
C GLU A 616 19.81 15.75 -7.05
N GLN A 617 19.53 14.61 -6.41
CA GLN A 617 20.31 13.38 -6.56
C GLN A 617 20.39 12.95 -8.04
N LEU A 618 19.25 12.90 -8.76
CA LEU A 618 19.26 12.57 -10.18
C LEU A 618 20.01 13.60 -11.03
N ARG A 619 19.89 14.90 -10.73
CA ARG A 619 20.64 15.95 -11.43
C ARG A 619 22.14 15.81 -11.23
N GLN A 620 22.59 15.53 -10.00
CA GLN A 620 24.01 15.31 -9.70
C GLN A 620 24.56 14.07 -10.40
N LEU A 621 23.82 12.94 -10.35
CA LEU A 621 24.21 11.72 -11.04
C LEU A 621 24.30 11.93 -12.56
N HIS A 622 23.27 12.56 -13.15
CA HIS A 622 23.27 12.89 -14.58
C HIS A 622 24.47 13.75 -14.98
N ALA A 623 24.72 14.83 -14.25
CA ALA A 623 25.86 15.71 -14.50
C ALA A 623 27.20 14.98 -14.38
N ALA A 624 27.33 14.06 -13.43
CA ALA A 624 28.51 13.22 -13.28
C ALA A 624 28.71 12.26 -14.45
N MET A 625 27.65 11.59 -14.88
CA MET A 625 27.68 10.69 -16.05
C MET A 625 28.02 11.44 -17.35
N VAL A 626 27.50 12.65 -17.54
CA VAL A 626 27.86 13.50 -18.69
C VAL A 626 29.34 13.87 -18.64
N ARG A 627 29.85 14.27 -17.47
CA ARG A 627 31.26 14.68 -17.30
C ARG A 627 32.24 13.56 -17.64
N ILE A 628 31.93 12.30 -17.30
CA ILE A 628 32.83 11.16 -17.56
C ILE A 628 32.59 10.50 -18.93
N GLY A 629 31.62 11.00 -19.71
CA GLY A 629 31.29 10.55 -21.06
C GLY A 629 30.34 9.36 -21.15
N LEU A 630 29.65 9.00 -20.06
CA LEU A 630 28.62 7.95 -20.08
C LEU A 630 27.31 8.40 -20.72
N LEU A 631 27.03 9.70 -20.68
CA LEU A 631 25.84 10.30 -21.30
C LEU A 631 26.22 11.51 -22.16
N PRO A 632 25.48 11.78 -23.25
CA PRO A 632 25.73 12.95 -24.06
C PRO A 632 25.25 14.22 -23.33
N ALA A 633 25.94 15.34 -23.50
CA ALA A 633 25.59 16.61 -22.85
C ALA A 633 24.19 17.15 -23.21
N ARG A 634 23.63 16.74 -24.34
CA ARG A 634 22.25 17.08 -24.77
C ARG A 634 21.16 16.27 -24.05
N SER A 635 21.51 15.24 -23.29
CA SER A 635 20.55 14.47 -22.52
C SER A 635 20.05 15.26 -21.32
N ALA A 636 18.84 14.95 -20.85
CA ALA A 636 18.25 15.55 -19.66
C ALA A 636 18.28 14.52 -18.51
N PRO A 637 18.26 14.97 -17.23
CA PRO A 637 18.22 14.06 -16.06
C PRO A 637 17.11 13.01 -16.12
N ARG A 638 15.95 13.36 -16.68
CA ARG A 638 14.82 12.44 -16.89
C ARG A 638 15.18 11.19 -17.71
N ALA A 639 16.22 11.25 -18.55
CA ALA A 639 16.68 10.09 -19.31
C ALA A 639 17.20 8.94 -18.41
N LEU A 640 17.51 9.23 -17.14
CA LEU A 640 17.92 8.23 -16.16
C LEU A 640 16.75 7.55 -15.47
N GLU A 641 15.53 8.08 -15.55
CA GLU A 641 14.41 7.62 -14.72
C GLU A 641 14.09 6.14 -14.95
N GLY A 642 14.03 5.70 -16.21
CA GLY A 642 13.78 4.30 -16.54
C GLY A 642 14.86 3.36 -16.00
N THR A 643 16.14 3.66 -16.27
CA THR A 643 17.29 2.88 -15.79
C THR A 643 17.33 2.81 -14.27
N VAL A 644 17.19 3.94 -13.58
CA VAL A 644 17.22 4.00 -12.11
C VAL A 644 16.04 3.24 -11.51
N ARG A 645 14.83 3.42 -12.05
CA ARG A 645 13.63 2.73 -11.57
C ARG A 645 13.76 1.22 -11.73
N ALA A 646 14.23 0.74 -12.89
CA ALA A 646 14.44 -0.67 -13.15
C ALA A 646 15.55 -1.26 -12.27
N PHE A 647 16.66 -0.54 -12.10
CA PHE A 647 17.76 -0.93 -11.21
C PHE A 647 17.29 -1.07 -9.75
N ALA A 648 16.61 -0.05 -9.23
CA ALA A 648 16.09 -0.05 -7.87
C ALA A 648 15.03 -1.15 -7.64
N ALA A 649 14.17 -1.40 -8.64
CA ALA A 649 13.21 -2.51 -8.60
C ALA A 649 13.92 -3.87 -8.52
N ALA A 650 14.95 -4.10 -9.34
CA ALA A 650 15.74 -5.33 -9.32
C ALA A 650 16.45 -5.54 -7.97
N LEU A 651 17.11 -4.52 -7.42
CA LEU A 651 17.80 -4.61 -6.12
C LEU A 651 16.85 -4.95 -4.95
N ARG A 652 15.58 -4.58 -5.04
CA ARG A 652 14.57 -4.89 -4.01
C ARG A 652 13.86 -6.22 -4.23
N THR A 653 13.91 -6.74 -5.46
CA THR A 653 13.24 -7.98 -5.83
C THR A 653 13.87 -9.14 -5.08
N ARG A 654 13.04 -9.95 -4.44
CA ARG A 654 13.47 -11.22 -3.83
C ARG A 654 13.14 -12.35 -4.79
N TYR A 655 14.05 -13.31 -4.87
CA TYR A 655 13.81 -14.54 -5.60
C TYR A 655 13.82 -15.74 -4.66
N GLN A 656 12.76 -16.53 -4.72
CA GLN A 656 12.62 -17.80 -4.00
C GLN A 656 12.11 -18.83 -4.99
N PRO A 657 13.02 -19.60 -5.64
CA PRO A 657 12.63 -20.57 -6.66
C PRO A 657 11.58 -21.54 -6.13
N SER A 658 10.44 -21.61 -6.83
CA SER A 658 9.35 -22.55 -6.54
C SER A 658 9.40 -23.81 -7.42
N LEU A 659 10.11 -23.73 -8.54
CA LEU A 659 10.37 -24.83 -9.46
C LEU A 659 11.85 -25.21 -9.40
N SER A 660 12.13 -26.50 -9.47
CA SER A 660 13.49 -27.02 -9.60
C SER A 660 13.92 -27.03 -11.07
N TYR A 661 15.23 -26.94 -11.29
CA TYR A 661 15.85 -27.18 -12.59
C TYR A 661 16.96 -28.23 -12.43
N SER A 662 16.92 -29.29 -13.23
CA SER A 662 17.88 -30.41 -13.15
C SER A 662 18.78 -30.57 -14.37
N GLY A 663 18.52 -29.80 -15.43
CA GLY A 663 19.30 -29.82 -16.66
C GLY A 663 20.71 -29.23 -16.52
N PRO A 664 21.49 -29.23 -17.61
CA PRO A 664 22.86 -28.74 -17.58
C PRO A 664 22.92 -27.25 -17.19
N ALA A 665 23.73 -26.95 -16.18
CA ALA A 665 23.95 -25.60 -15.67
C ALA A 665 25.44 -25.34 -15.43
N GLY A 666 25.89 -24.12 -15.72
CA GLY A 666 27.23 -23.62 -15.42
C GLY A 666 27.18 -22.32 -14.63
N LEU A 667 28.03 -22.20 -13.61
CA LEU A 667 28.25 -20.97 -12.85
C LEU A 667 29.64 -20.41 -13.17
N VAL A 668 29.66 -19.17 -13.62
CA VAL A 668 30.86 -18.39 -13.89
C VAL A 668 31.11 -17.49 -12.68
N LEU A 669 32.28 -17.64 -12.08
CA LEU A 669 32.76 -16.83 -10.96
C LEU A 669 33.92 -15.95 -11.45
N VAL A 670 33.90 -14.70 -11.03
CA VAL A 670 34.94 -13.71 -11.31
C VAL A 670 35.33 -13.01 -10.01
N ASP A 671 36.43 -12.27 -10.01
CA ASP A 671 36.91 -11.57 -8.81
C ASP A 671 36.24 -10.20 -8.67
N ASP A 672 35.84 -9.83 -7.46
CA ASP A 672 35.55 -8.46 -7.06
C ASP A 672 36.88 -7.72 -6.79
N PRO A 673 37.22 -6.68 -7.56
CA PRO A 673 38.48 -5.94 -7.40
C PRO A 673 38.56 -5.14 -6.09
N SER A 674 37.45 -4.98 -5.37
CA SER A 674 37.40 -4.34 -4.06
C SER A 674 37.77 -5.28 -2.90
N LEU A 675 37.84 -6.59 -3.16
CA LEU A 675 38.15 -7.61 -2.17
C LEU A 675 39.58 -8.16 -2.34
N ASP A 676 40.14 -8.64 -1.23
CA ASP A 676 41.37 -9.44 -1.26
C ASP A 676 41.08 -10.88 -1.69
N ALA A 677 42.13 -11.66 -1.98
CA ALA A 677 41.97 -13.06 -2.42
C ALA A 677 41.16 -13.93 -1.42
N PRO A 678 41.36 -13.82 -0.08
CA PRO A 678 40.49 -14.49 0.89
C PRO A 678 39.04 -13.98 0.91
N GLY A 679 38.80 -12.70 0.62
CA GLY A 679 37.48 -12.11 0.43
C GLY A 679 36.76 -12.74 -0.76
N ASN A 680 37.40 -12.71 -1.93
CA ASN A 680 36.90 -13.32 -3.15
C ASN A 680 36.60 -14.82 -2.97
N ALA A 681 37.53 -15.58 -2.40
CA ALA A 681 37.32 -17.01 -2.15
C ALA A 681 36.11 -17.28 -1.24
N ARG A 682 35.85 -16.43 -0.24
CA ARG A 682 34.68 -16.58 0.65
C ARG A 682 33.37 -16.25 -0.07
N GLU A 683 33.32 -15.16 -0.81
CA GLU A 683 32.13 -14.75 -1.55
C GLU A 683 31.76 -15.79 -2.62
N GLN A 684 32.74 -16.19 -3.42
CA GLN A 684 32.61 -17.21 -4.45
C GLN A 684 32.16 -18.56 -3.87
N ALA A 685 32.68 -18.96 -2.70
CA ALA A 685 32.24 -20.18 -2.02
C ALA A 685 30.78 -20.10 -1.56
N VAL A 686 30.33 -18.95 -1.05
CA VAL A 686 28.91 -18.74 -0.67
C VAL A 686 28.01 -18.80 -1.91
N MET A 687 28.40 -18.13 -2.99
CA MET A 687 27.66 -18.13 -4.25
C MET A 687 27.55 -19.54 -4.84
N HIS A 688 28.66 -20.27 -4.91
CA HIS A 688 28.70 -21.64 -5.39
C HIS A 688 27.84 -22.57 -4.52
N ALA A 689 28.00 -22.52 -3.19
CA ALA A 689 27.21 -23.37 -2.28
C ALA A 689 25.70 -23.12 -2.40
N GLY A 690 25.29 -21.86 -2.53
CA GLY A 690 23.88 -21.50 -2.68
C GLY A 690 23.28 -22.03 -3.99
N TRP A 691 23.98 -21.89 -5.12
CA TRP A 691 23.49 -22.45 -6.39
C TRP A 691 23.59 -23.97 -6.46
N GLN A 692 24.63 -24.57 -5.89
CA GLN A 692 24.79 -26.02 -5.85
C GLN A 692 23.68 -26.70 -5.02
N ALA A 693 23.16 -26.01 -3.99
CA ALA A 693 22.00 -26.49 -3.23
C ALA A 693 20.73 -26.55 -4.07
N LEU A 694 20.58 -25.67 -5.06
CA LEU A 694 19.44 -25.64 -5.99
C LEU A 694 19.65 -26.56 -7.21
N MET A 695 20.90 -26.66 -7.68
CA MET A 695 21.30 -27.42 -8.86
C MET A 695 22.54 -28.29 -8.53
N PRO A 696 22.36 -29.54 -8.07
CA PRO A 696 23.47 -30.38 -7.60
C PRO A 696 24.54 -30.72 -8.65
N GLN A 697 24.19 -30.65 -9.94
CA GLN A 697 25.09 -30.95 -11.07
C GLN A 697 25.71 -29.69 -11.69
N LEU A 698 25.75 -28.57 -10.95
CA LEU A 698 26.29 -27.30 -11.40
C LEU A 698 27.77 -27.42 -11.77
N ALA A 699 28.10 -27.12 -13.02
CA ALA A 699 29.49 -26.97 -13.46
C ALA A 699 30.03 -25.61 -13.03
N LEU A 700 31.29 -25.56 -12.57
CA LEU A 700 31.92 -24.33 -12.13
C LEU A 700 33.02 -23.91 -13.11
N TRP A 701 33.11 -22.60 -13.36
CA TRP A 701 34.25 -22.00 -14.02
C TRP A 701 34.64 -20.70 -13.33
N GLN A 702 35.94 -20.56 -13.06
CA GLN A 702 36.54 -19.32 -12.57
C GLN A 702 37.23 -18.64 -13.73
N GLY A 703 36.76 -17.44 -14.08
CA GLY A 703 37.20 -16.67 -15.23
C GLY A 703 38.08 -15.48 -14.85
N PRO A 704 38.81 -14.91 -15.83
CA PRO A 704 39.48 -13.63 -15.64
C PRO A 704 38.46 -12.48 -15.58
N GLY A 705 38.93 -11.32 -15.14
CA GLY A 705 38.12 -10.11 -15.10
C GLY A 705 37.28 -10.00 -13.82
N ASP A 706 36.29 -9.12 -13.88
CA ASP A 706 35.38 -8.79 -12.80
C ASP A 706 33.91 -8.79 -13.27
N HIS A 707 32.99 -8.48 -12.35
CA HIS A 707 31.55 -8.41 -12.60
C HIS A 707 31.17 -7.63 -13.86
N PHE A 708 31.93 -6.57 -14.20
CA PHE A 708 31.64 -5.64 -15.29
C PHE A 708 32.54 -5.83 -16.51
N SER A 709 33.69 -6.47 -16.37
CA SER A 709 34.63 -6.73 -17.48
C SER A 709 34.42 -8.09 -18.15
N ILE A 710 33.79 -9.07 -17.48
CA ILE A 710 33.65 -10.44 -17.99
C ILE A 710 32.93 -10.56 -19.36
N LEU A 711 32.03 -9.63 -19.67
CA LEU A 711 31.34 -9.56 -20.98
C LEU A 711 32.03 -8.63 -21.99
N LYS A 712 33.20 -8.08 -21.64
CA LYS A 712 34.01 -7.18 -22.46
C LYS A 712 35.33 -7.85 -22.86
N VAL A 713 35.98 -7.29 -23.88
CA VAL A 713 37.30 -7.74 -24.33
C VAL A 713 38.37 -7.36 -23.29
N PRO A 714 39.32 -8.27 -22.94
CA PRO A 714 39.54 -9.60 -23.52
C PRO A 714 38.80 -10.75 -22.82
N ASP A 715 38.25 -10.54 -21.63
CA ASP A 715 37.76 -11.59 -20.73
C ASP A 715 36.62 -12.41 -21.35
N VAL A 716 35.76 -11.78 -22.16
CA VAL A 716 34.64 -12.41 -22.85
C VAL A 716 35.06 -13.53 -23.80
N PHE A 717 36.26 -13.47 -24.38
CA PHE A 717 36.79 -14.55 -25.22
C PHE A 717 37.12 -15.80 -24.41
N SER A 718 37.58 -15.64 -23.17
CA SER A 718 37.83 -16.77 -22.26
C SER A 718 36.52 -17.44 -21.84
N LEU A 719 35.50 -16.62 -21.56
CA LEU A 719 34.15 -17.10 -21.27
C LEU A 719 33.55 -17.87 -22.46
N ALA A 720 33.63 -17.30 -23.67
CA ALA A 720 33.11 -17.92 -24.89
C ALA A 720 33.81 -19.24 -25.21
N ALA A 721 35.13 -19.31 -25.04
CA ALA A 721 35.90 -20.53 -25.24
C ALA A 721 35.47 -21.65 -24.26
N TRP A 722 35.39 -21.33 -22.96
CA TRP A 722 34.91 -22.29 -21.95
C TRP A 722 33.48 -22.77 -22.25
N TRP A 723 32.59 -21.84 -22.59
CA TRP A 723 31.21 -22.16 -22.91
C TRP A 723 31.12 -23.10 -24.13
N HIS A 724 31.86 -22.80 -25.19
CA HIS A 724 31.93 -23.61 -26.40
C HIS A 724 32.48 -25.02 -26.13
N ASP A 725 33.56 -25.15 -25.37
CA ASP A 725 34.13 -26.45 -24.98
C ASP A 725 33.13 -27.27 -24.16
N GLY A 726 32.40 -26.62 -23.25
CA GLY A 726 31.31 -27.23 -22.50
C GLY A 726 30.19 -27.77 -23.40
N GLN A 727 29.84 -27.04 -24.47
CA GLN A 727 28.87 -27.52 -25.47
C GLN A 727 29.40 -28.71 -26.29
N ALA A 728 30.68 -28.69 -26.66
CA ALA A 728 31.32 -29.75 -27.45
C ALA A 728 31.41 -31.06 -26.66
N LEU A 729 31.77 -31.01 -25.37
CA LEU A 729 31.85 -32.19 -24.49
C LEU A 729 30.49 -32.87 -24.26
N GLN A 730 29.38 -32.12 -24.31
CA GLN A 730 28.03 -32.69 -24.23
C GLN A 730 27.60 -33.42 -25.52
N HIS A 731 28.05 -32.98 -26.70
CA HIS A 731 27.85 -33.72 -27.96
C HIS A 731 28.82 -34.93 -28.06
N GLY A 732 29.94 -34.88 -27.35
CA GLY A 732 30.99 -35.89 -27.34
C GLY A 732 30.76 -37.10 -26.43
N LYS A 733 29.61 -37.23 -25.74
CA LYS A 733 29.23 -38.50 -25.07
C LYS A 733 28.83 -39.56 -26.12
N VAL A 734 29.82 -39.99 -26.88
CA VAL A 734 29.81 -41.25 -27.63
C VAL A 734 29.82 -42.36 -26.58
N THR A 735 28.80 -43.22 -26.64
CA THR A 735 28.76 -44.53 -26.00
C THR A 735 30.13 -45.20 -26.05
N GLN A 736 30.71 -45.52 -24.89
CA GLN A 736 31.76 -46.52 -24.81
C GLN A 736 31.29 -47.68 -23.95
N GLN A 737 30.93 -48.73 -24.71
CA GLN A 737 30.90 -50.18 -24.48
C GLN A 737 30.07 -50.76 -23.33
#